data_AF-M0AVC7-F1
#
_entry.id   AF-M0AVC7-F1
#
_cell.length_a   1.000
_cell.length_b   1.000
_cell.length_c   1.000
_cell.angle_alpha   90.00
_cell.angle_beta   90.00
_cell.angle_gamma   90.00
#
_symmetry.space_group_name_H-M   'P 1'
#
loop_
_entity.id
_entity.type
_entity.pdbx_description
1 polymer ?
#
loop_
_entity_poly.entity_id
_entity_poly.type
_entity_poly.pdbx_seq_one_letter_code
_entity_poly.pdbx_strand_id
1 'polypeptide(L)'
;MVGIGAVLLFAAGSVMLDGIGSEVDREKAHLCMDETDHRLGTVASTGYDQSMALDDPDCQPLVVDDGSISITWYNSSDGEQPPWDNSSRTATEELGALELELDDRTLAHQGGAIWEVTESGVRTEKSPSIGFSENGLLELGFMQVHQAETVGSEGTLRHDHESESEAAANLTAAVAQAEEDVAIKIESEYAEGWKNHLESEEEYADRFPEFDVSVESTSDSNEVVMTIKEIDTAPEEPYFLIEEDHGLWHQGGNKSLSSHILEHGESFHINTTLTNYGNEPGKVTATLTIRDESGTSVGSREITSDDKIDPGQSISTADHMEWNWGGPGANHFFKAGNANGNHAIGVEPGEGYEYNVKTDPGGDSLNEPGQFIIEDDPPEVTITDVEDPVGQGDTLTVHADVEKRGYGDDQLVWLSGFDGNIVDTAEVDSDGSGMESVELEWGSVDLPTDSTDTEIAVGTESNSTTEAVEVYPSLNITDVDVLDDPVEEDGSVTVEAAVEAVGDTAETDVILEDFDGNEADSQSVTVPGADTETVELEYTGVGERTDRITVRTDSIRAEDDEMEEVVVVKRDGPQCDAVDYEGSGSEHSPYQISNVDQLQCINDQGLDDHYELVDDIDAHGTEYWNPVVSHSETVHAERGEFGAGDLIELSNTPVVERSVEVDAGAWNSDPDFELVDAESGVVEIQDNPRWSDNWEELYFSYDALAESGEPRGFEPIGQDGNPYAAHGDQGTSSGSFDGHFDGNGHLIEGLSIDRPDERFVGLFGATGHTTNADPVGSGSTIENVRLADVNVHGRQHVGGLVGQAGGAVIESRSEGHVEAQEQLVGGLIGDGAHANIDNELVAEGTVIGGDNLDGINGEGIGGLIGRSTWQTEVSTGYTQDMTVEYRPNGQPVDDYSHVGGIAGTSSYRDSTFEQMYSTATVEGYHGDAGAIVGTVLSNGDHFRESVYWNDEIETDAEGVDDTNGAATLDWIGLTTDEMQNHTIDEMANLDYEDDGGSWVAVPEDYPRFAWELEAEGIFEVDINDVENVTAGESTTIDVTVTSRDPDLDEEDAPQIITLTNPDGQVVDTEEVVASDLDGDGETEIELEWQTSLNDDGVGEVTVRSEDRADSAPIEIEPGEEIDWTGDADGSLDDIGDSTIDIDVDAITVG
;
A
#
# COMPACT_ATOMS: atom_id res chain seq x y z
N MET A 1 69.53 -56.33 -5.57
CA MET A 1 70.02 -56.20 -4.18
C MET A 1 68.97 -55.33 -3.51
N VAL A 2 68.22 -55.88 -2.54
CA VAL A 2 67.18 -55.20 -1.70
C VAL A 2 65.96 -54.70 -2.49
N GLY A 3 64.69 -54.96 -2.17
CA GLY A 3 64.00 -55.54 -1.00
C GLY A 3 62.64 -54.81 -0.95
N ILE A 4 61.54 -55.40 -1.43
CA ILE A 4 60.50 -56.10 -0.64
C ILE A 4 60.06 -55.28 0.58
N GLY A 5 58.80 -54.83 0.56
CA GLY A 5 58.14 -54.20 1.70
C GLY A 5 56.69 -53.80 1.42
N ALA A 6 55.91 -54.70 0.80
CA ALA A 6 54.47 -54.59 0.72
C ALA A 6 53.85 -55.51 1.79
N VAL A 7 52.93 -54.92 2.57
CA VAL A 7 51.73 -55.55 3.16
C VAL A 7 51.96 -56.75 4.08
N LEU A 8 51.77 -56.55 5.40
CA LEU A 8 51.05 -57.46 6.30
C LEU A 8 51.07 -56.89 7.74
N LEU A 9 50.16 -55.95 7.99
CA LEU A 9 49.62 -55.64 9.33
C LEU A 9 48.10 -55.47 9.19
N PHE A 10 47.48 -56.45 8.53
CA PHE A 10 46.05 -56.74 8.57
C PHE A 10 45.88 -57.97 9.47
N ALA A 11 45.12 -57.83 10.55
CA ALA A 11 44.38 -58.87 11.29
C ALA A 11 44.11 -58.54 12.77
N ALA A 12 44.32 -57.30 13.24
CA ALA A 12 43.93 -56.94 14.61
C ALA A 12 43.25 -55.57 14.76
N GLY A 13 43.13 -54.77 13.69
CA GLY A 13 42.49 -53.45 13.72
C GLY A 13 41.09 -53.38 13.11
N SER A 14 40.60 -54.45 12.48
CA SER A 14 39.35 -54.43 11.70
C SER A 14 38.16 -55.13 12.39
N VAL A 15 38.29 -55.50 13.67
CA VAL A 15 37.15 -55.98 14.48
C VAL A 15 36.79 -54.96 15.57
N MET A 16 37.60 -53.91 15.73
CA MET A 16 37.35 -52.82 16.68
C MET A 16 36.89 -51.54 15.97
N LEU A 17 36.89 -51.52 14.63
CA LEU A 17 36.38 -50.39 13.82
C LEU A 17 35.00 -50.69 13.22
N ASP A 18 34.64 -51.96 12.94
CA ASP A 18 33.25 -52.34 12.61
C ASP A 18 32.30 -52.16 13.80
N GLY A 19 32.79 -52.35 15.03
CA GLY A 19 31.98 -52.19 16.24
C GLY A 19 31.76 -50.73 16.66
N ILE A 20 32.60 -49.80 16.16
CA ILE A 20 32.43 -48.36 16.42
C ILE A 20 31.57 -47.72 15.33
N GLY A 21 31.66 -48.18 14.08
CA GLY A 21 30.69 -47.82 13.03
C GLY A 21 29.29 -48.30 13.41
N SER A 22 29.11 -49.57 13.77
CA SER A 22 27.78 -50.12 14.10
C SER A 22 27.14 -49.59 15.39
N GLU A 23 27.90 -48.95 16.29
CA GLU A 23 27.32 -48.27 17.47
C GLU A 23 26.91 -46.84 17.11
N VAL A 24 27.67 -46.13 16.28
CA VAL A 24 27.33 -44.78 15.79
C VAL A 24 26.17 -44.83 14.80
N ASP A 25 26.15 -45.80 13.87
CA ASP A 25 25.05 -45.97 12.91
C ASP A 25 23.76 -46.43 13.61
N ARG A 26 23.89 -47.10 14.76
CA ARG A 26 22.75 -47.51 15.60
C ARG A 26 22.26 -46.40 16.52
N GLU A 27 23.15 -45.55 17.04
CA GLU A 27 22.76 -44.30 17.71
C GLU A 27 22.08 -43.32 16.72
N LYS A 28 22.59 -43.20 15.49
CA LYS A 28 21.92 -42.46 14.41
C LYS A 28 20.54 -43.03 14.09
N ALA A 29 20.44 -44.35 13.90
CA ALA A 29 19.13 -44.99 13.70
C ALA A 29 18.17 -44.72 14.85
N HIS A 30 18.63 -44.74 16.12
CA HIS A 30 17.79 -44.41 17.28
C HIS A 30 17.43 -42.93 17.37
N LEU A 31 18.32 -42.01 17.00
CA LEU A 31 18.03 -40.58 16.91
C LEU A 31 16.97 -40.31 15.83
N CYS A 32 17.12 -40.94 14.66
CA CYS A 32 16.14 -40.78 13.58
C CYS A 32 14.80 -41.47 13.90
N MET A 33 14.83 -42.58 14.64
CA MET A 33 13.62 -43.20 15.20
C MET A 33 12.93 -42.31 16.22
N ASP A 34 13.68 -41.74 17.18
CA ASP A 34 13.12 -40.91 18.25
C ASP A 34 12.54 -39.63 17.67
N GLU A 35 13.21 -39.02 16.68
CA GLU A 35 12.71 -37.84 15.96
C GLU A 35 11.45 -38.17 15.13
N THR A 36 11.45 -39.26 14.38
CA THR A 36 10.27 -39.70 13.60
C THR A 36 9.09 -40.07 14.51
N ASP A 37 9.33 -40.76 15.63
CA ASP A 37 8.31 -41.14 16.62
C ASP A 37 7.81 -39.93 17.42
N HIS A 38 8.69 -38.95 17.68
CA HIS A 38 8.35 -37.67 18.31
C HIS A 38 7.44 -36.85 17.40
N ARG A 39 7.81 -36.64 16.13
CA ARG A 39 6.96 -35.92 15.16
C ARG A 39 5.63 -36.62 14.90
N LEU A 40 5.60 -37.95 14.74
CA LEU A 40 4.34 -38.72 14.66
C LEU A 40 3.50 -38.57 15.95
N GLY A 41 4.14 -38.44 17.12
CA GLY A 41 3.49 -38.16 18.40
C GLY A 41 2.96 -36.73 18.53
N THR A 42 3.67 -35.74 17.98
CA THR A 42 3.26 -34.33 17.92
C THR A 42 2.08 -34.14 16.96
N VAL A 43 2.12 -34.79 15.80
CA VAL A 43 0.97 -34.89 14.87
C VAL A 43 -0.24 -35.50 15.57
N ALA A 44 -0.07 -36.60 16.30
CA ALA A 44 -1.14 -37.30 17.02
C ALA A 44 -1.73 -36.55 18.23
N SER A 45 -0.96 -35.64 18.85
CA SER A 45 -1.37 -34.92 20.07
C SER A 45 -1.98 -33.55 19.74
N THR A 46 -1.39 -32.82 18.80
CA THR A 46 -1.78 -31.44 18.47
C THR A 46 -2.85 -31.38 17.37
N GLY A 47 -2.87 -32.34 16.43
CA GLY A 47 -3.83 -32.37 15.33
C GLY A 47 -3.46 -31.54 14.10
N TYR A 48 -2.27 -30.93 14.08
CA TYR A 48 -1.79 -30.09 12.98
C TYR A 48 -0.91 -30.88 12.00
N ASP A 49 -0.91 -30.45 10.75
CA ASP A 49 -0.12 -31.06 9.67
C ASP A 49 1.37 -30.86 9.97
N GLN A 50 2.19 -31.93 9.90
CA GLN A 50 3.64 -31.81 10.04
C GLN A 50 4.39 -32.38 8.83
N SER A 51 5.45 -31.67 8.45
CA SER A 51 6.42 -32.16 7.49
C SER A 51 7.26 -33.30 8.11
N MET A 52 7.47 -34.37 7.33
CA MET A 52 8.32 -35.51 7.71
C MET A 52 9.77 -35.38 7.26
N ALA A 53 10.17 -34.24 6.70
CA ALA A 53 11.55 -34.00 6.29
C ALA A 53 12.46 -33.81 7.52
N LEU A 54 13.44 -34.70 7.70
CA LEU A 54 14.44 -34.60 8.78
C LEU A 54 15.73 -33.92 8.28
N ASP A 55 16.45 -33.19 9.13
CA ASP A 55 17.63 -32.42 8.69
C ASP A 55 18.81 -33.28 8.19
N ASP A 56 18.88 -34.55 8.60
CA ASP A 56 19.86 -35.52 8.07
C ASP A 56 19.27 -36.23 6.84
N PRO A 57 19.85 -36.06 5.63
CA PRO A 57 19.35 -36.69 4.40
C PRO A 57 19.44 -38.22 4.42
N ASP A 58 20.27 -38.81 5.30
CA ASP A 58 20.32 -40.27 5.51
C ASP A 58 19.15 -40.77 6.39
N CYS A 59 18.30 -39.87 6.88
CA CYS A 59 17.15 -40.13 7.73
C CYS A 59 15.82 -39.60 7.16
N GLN A 60 15.69 -39.55 5.84
CA GLN A 60 14.41 -39.18 5.20
C GLN A 60 13.43 -40.36 5.19
N PRO A 61 12.29 -40.27 5.90
CA PRO A 61 11.28 -41.31 5.86
C PRO A 61 10.42 -41.24 4.59
N LEU A 62 9.99 -42.40 4.08
CA LEU A 62 9.15 -42.55 2.90
C LEU A 62 7.77 -43.05 3.31
N VAL A 63 6.73 -42.28 2.98
CA VAL A 63 5.33 -42.73 3.13
C VAL A 63 5.01 -43.74 2.04
N VAL A 64 4.51 -44.91 2.44
CA VAL A 64 4.05 -45.96 1.55
C VAL A 64 2.63 -46.38 1.90
N ASP A 65 1.81 -46.61 0.87
CA ASP A 65 0.46 -47.17 1.03
C ASP A 65 0.53 -48.69 1.30
N ASP A 66 1.15 -49.09 2.42
CA ASP A 66 1.16 -50.48 2.92
C ASP A 66 0.34 -50.62 4.21
N GLY A 67 -0.39 -51.73 4.35
CA GLY A 67 -1.09 -52.06 5.58
C GLY A 67 -2.60 -51.82 5.52
N SER A 68 -3.38 -52.80 5.94
CA SER A 68 -4.80 -52.63 6.26
C SER A 68 -5.21 -53.50 7.46
N ILE A 69 -6.18 -53.01 8.23
CA ILE A 69 -6.79 -53.73 9.34
C ILE A 69 -8.27 -53.99 9.06
N SER A 70 -8.71 -55.22 9.24
CA SER A 70 -10.11 -55.61 9.12
C SER A 70 -10.62 -56.26 10.39
N ILE A 71 -11.78 -55.82 10.90
CA ILE A 71 -12.45 -56.44 12.04
C ILE A 71 -13.80 -56.99 11.60
N THR A 72 -14.06 -58.26 11.89
CA THR A 72 -15.35 -58.91 11.63
C THR A 72 -15.89 -59.57 12.88
N TRP A 73 -17.21 -59.51 13.06
CA TRP A 73 -17.88 -60.25 14.13
C TRP A 73 -18.72 -61.37 13.55
N TYR A 74 -18.65 -62.55 14.14
CA TYR A 74 -19.37 -63.73 13.67
C TYR A 74 -19.75 -64.65 14.82
N ASN A 75 -20.58 -65.65 14.51
CA ASN A 75 -20.85 -66.74 15.41
C ASN A 75 -20.22 -67.99 14.80
N SER A 76 -19.18 -68.52 15.45
CA SER A 76 -18.48 -69.73 14.98
C SER A 76 -19.40 -70.97 14.86
N SER A 77 -20.62 -70.91 15.42
CA SER A 77 -21.68 -71.91 15.26
C SER A 77 -22.34 -71.94 13.88
N ASP A 78 -22.29 -70.85 13.10
CA ASP A 78 -22.95 -70.71 11.79
C ASP A 78 -22.02 -70.90 10.57
N GLY A 79 -20.69 -70.99 10.77
CA GLY A 79 -19.66 -71.27 9.77
C GLY A 79 -18.25 -71.15 10.36
N GLU A 80 -17.30 -72.00 9.94
CA GLU A 80 -15.98 -72.14 10.58
C GLU A 80 -14.96 -71.03 10.21
N GLN A 81 -15.24 -70.14 9.26
CA GLN A 81 -14.29 -69.09 8.84
C GLN A 81 -14.91 -67.68 8.96
N PRO A 82 -14.13 -66.67 9.40
CA PRO A 82 -14.62 -65.30 9.52
C PRO A 82 -15.10 -64.76 8.16
N PRO A 83 -16.25 -64.05 8.10
CA PRO A 83 -16.88 -63.63 6.85
C PRO A 83 -16.33 -62.29 6.33
N TRP A 84 -15.02 -62.23 6.02
CA TRP A 84 -14.34 -61.00 5.61
C TRP A 84 -15.03 -60.27 4.44
N ASP A 85 -15.61 -60.99 3.47
CA ASP A 85 -16.33 -60.42 2.32
C ASP A 85 -17.71 -59.79 2.63
N ASN A 86 -18.16 -59.81 3.90
CA ASN A 86 -19.47 -59.29 4.27
C ASN A 86 -19.38 -57.88 4.87
N SER A 87 -19.53 -56.85 4.04
CA SER A 87 -19.43 -55.45 4.44
C SER A 87 -20.46 -54.98 5.48
N SER A 88 -21.49 -55.78 5.81
CA SER A 88 -22.41 -55.45 6.91
C SER A 88 -21.95 -55.98 8.27
N ARG A 89 -20.86 -56.76 8.30
CA ARG A 89 -20.29 -57.44 9.48
C ARG A 89 -18.77 -57.30 9.57
N THR A 90 -18.17 -56.56 8.65
CA THR A 90 -16.73 -56.39 8.55
C THR A 90 -16.50 -54.91 8.29
N ALA A 91 -15.71 -54.29 9.17
CA ALA A 91 -15.16 -52.96 8.99
C ALA A 91 -13.68 -53.12 8.61
N THR A 92 -13.21 -52.32 7.66
CA THR A 92 -11.85 -52.41 7.11
C THR A 92 -11.33 -51.01 6.92
N GLU A 93 -10.15 -50.75 7.46
CA GLU A 93 -9.46 -49.47 7.44
C GLU A 93 -8.04 -49.66 6.91
N GLU A 94 -7.56 -48.69 6.14
CA GLU A 94 -6.18 -48.65 5.65
C GLU A 94 -5.26 -48.11 6.74
N LEU A 95 -4.03 -48.64 6.86
CA LEU A 95 -3.09 -48.22 7.90
C LEU A 95 -2.02 -47.27 7.37
N GLY A 96 -1.50 -47.52 6.17
CA GLY A 96 -0.30 -46.85 5.66
C GLY A 96 0.95 -47.17 6.49
N ALA A 97 2.13 -46.96 5.93
CA ALA A 97 3.39 -47.09 6.67
C ALA A 97 4.37 -45.99 6.29
N LEU A 98 5.26 -45.68 7.22
CA LEU A 98 6.36 -44.75 7.01
C LEU A 98 7.69 -45.50 7.18
N GLU A 99 8.50 -45.54 6.13
CA GLU A 99 9.71 -46.35 5.99
C GLU A 99 10.98 -45.50 5.97
N LEU A 100 11.90 -45.75 6.90
CA LEU A 100 13.25 -45.20 6.89
C LEU A 100 14.23 -46.24 6.34
N GLU A 101 14.79 -46.00 5.15
CA GLU A 101 15.79 -46.88 4.55
C GLU A 101 17.21 -46.51 5.02
N LEU A 102 17.83 -47.37 5.82
CA LEU A 102 19.23 -47.26 6.23
C LEU A 102 20.08 -48.31 5.48
N ASP A 103 21.40 -48.12 5.42
CA ASP A 103 22.34 -48.94 4.62
C ASP A 103 22.21 -50.48 4.80
N ASP A 104 21.79 -50.98 5.98
CA ASP A 104 21.66 -52.42 6.28
C ASP A 104 20.30 -52.86 6.87
N ARG A 105 19.34 -51.94 7.01
CA ARG A 105 18.02 -52.19 7.64
C ARG A 105 16.98 -51.16 7.21
N THR A 106 15.70 -51.52 7.29
CA THR A 106 14.58 -50.58 7.13
C THR A 106 13.83 -50.47 8.44
N LEU A 107 13.44 -49.26 8.83
CA LEU A 107 12.61 -49.02 10.00
C LEU A 107 11.22 -48.60 9.52
N ALA A 108 10.19 -49.34 9.91
CA ALA A 108 8.83 -49.09 9.45
C ALA A 108 7.90 -48.73 10.60
N HIS A 109 7.28 -47.56 10.53
CA HIS A 109 6.24 -47.09 11.42
C HIS A 109 4.88 -47.44 10.80
N GLN A 110 4.09 -48.30 11.45
CA GLN A 110 2.76 -48.69 10.96
C GLN A 110 1.85 -49.08 12.12
N GLY A 111 0.63 -48.52 12.17
CA GLY A 111 -0.39 -48.84 13.16
C GLY A 111 0.04 -48.60 14.62
N GLY A 112 0.93 -47.62 14.84
CA GLY A 112 1.48 -47.27 16.15
C GLY A 112 2.69 -48.11 16.60
N ALA A 113 3.16 -49.06 15.78
CA ALA A 113 4.36 -49.85 16.04
C ALA A 113 5.56 -49.37 15.22
N ILE A 114 6.76 -49.69 15.72
CA ILE A 114 8.03 -49.49 14.99
C ILE A 114 8.69 -50.85 14.78
N TRP A 115 8.86 -51.22 13.52
CA TRP A 115 9.44 -52.49 13.08
C TRP A 115 10.84 -52.28 12.49
N GLU A 116 11.85 -52.94 13.04
CA GLU A 116 13.19 -53.01 12.45
C GLU A 116 13.27 -54.24 11.52
N VAL A 117 13.39 -53.99 10.21
CA VAL A 117 13.46 -55.02 9.16
C VAL A 117 14.90 -55.20 8.68
N THR A 118 15.40 -56.44 8.74
CA THR A 118 16.76 -56.80 8.28
C THR A 118 16.73 -58.06 7.43
N GLU A 119 17.85 -58.40 6.76
CA GLU A 119 17.99 -59.71 6.08
C GLU A 119 17.77 -60.93 7.00
N SER A 120 17.78 -60.74 8.32
CA SER A 120 17.62 -61.79 9.33
C SER A 120 16.18 -61.98 9.85
N GLY A 121 15.25 -61.09 9.49
CA GLY A 121 13.84 -61.08 9.93
C GLY A 121 13.40 -59.71 10.47
N VAL A 122 12.15 -59.63 10.93
CA VAL A 122 11.54 -58.42 11.54
C VAL A 122 11.65 -58.45 13.05
N ARG A 123 12.09 -57.35 13.67
CA ARG A 123 12.18 -57.15 15.13
C ARG A 123 11.32 -55.96 15.56
N THR A 124 10.65 -56.06 16.70
CA THR A 124 9.86 -54.97 17.29
C THR A 124 10.77 -54.03 18.09
N GLU A 125 10.76 -52.73 17.75
CA GLU A 125 11.37 -51.68 18.58
C GLU A 125 10.32 -51.03 19.49
N LYS A 126 9.15 -50.67 18.93
CA LYS A 126 7.98 -50.17 19.66
C LYS A 126 6.78 -51.03 19.33
N SER A 127 6.06 -51.50 20.36
CA SER A 127 4.85 -52.30 20.21
C SER A 127 3.64 -51.40 19.89
N PRO A 128 2.69 -51.86 19.05
CA PRO A 128 1.46 -51.14 18.79
C PRO A 128 0.52 -51.17 20.01
N SER A 129 -0.38 -50.19 20.08
CA SER A 129 -1.37 -50.02 21.15
C SER A 129 -2.61 -50.93 21.01
N ILE A 130 -2.51 -52.01 20.23
CA ILE A 130 -3.56 -53.02 20.09
C ILE A 130 -3.27 -54.17 21.07
N GLY A 131 -4.10 -54.36 22.08
CA GLY A 131 -3.85 -55.38 23.11
C GLY A 131 -4.86 -55.41 24.24
N PHE A 132 -4.57 -56.17 25.30
CA PHE A 132 -5.41 -56.21 26.51
C PHE A 132 -4.80 -55.39 27.65
N SER A 133 -5.57 -54.47 28.22
CA SER A 133 -5.13 -53.68 29.37
C SER A 133 -4.98 -54.52 30.65
N GLU A 134 -4.40 -53.94 31.71
CA GLU A 134 -4.25 -54.63 33.01
C GLU A 134 -5.61 -55.09 33.60
N ASN A 135 -6.71 -54.49 33.16
CA ASN A 135 -8.08 -54.78 33.58
C ASN A 135 -8.80 -55.78 32.66
N GLY A 136 -8.14 -56.29 31.62
CA GLY A 136 -8.71 -57.26 30.67
C GLY A 136 -9.62 -56.63 29.61
N LEU A 137 -9.55 -55.30 29.39
CA LEU A 137 -10.27 -54.65 28.30
C LEU A 137 -9.42 -54.73 27.02
N LEU A 138 -10.06 -55.07 25.89
CA LEU A 138 -9.42 -54.99 24.59
C LEU A 138 -9.33 -53.52 24.18
N GLU A 139 -8.11 -53.01 24.04
CA GLU A 139 -7.81 -51.67 23.57
C GLU A 139 -7.41 -51.75 22.09
N LEU A 140 -8.03 -50.89 21.28
CA LEU A 140 -7.77 -50.77 19.85
C LEU A 140 -7.26 -49.35 19.58
N GLY A 141 -5.96 -49.14 19.81
CA GLY A 141 -5.27 -47.92 19.38
C GLY A 141 -4.39 -48.20 18.17
N PHE A 142 -4.66 -47.54 17.05
CA PHE A 142 -3.82 -47.60 15.85
C PHE A 142 -3.75 -46.20 15.23
N MET A 143 -2.61 -45.93 14.59
CA MET A 143 -2.33 -44.69 13.88
C MET A 143 -2.45 -44.95 12.38
N GLN A 144 -3.17 -44.09 11.64
CA GLN A 144 -3.31 -44.15 10.19
C GLN A 144 -2.36 -43.15 9.52
N VAL A 145 -1.69 -43.58 8.45
CA VAL A 145 -0.74 -42.78 7.67
C VAL A 145 -1.27 -42.68 6.24
N HIS A 146 -1.55 -41.47 5.76
CA HIS A 146 -2.04 -41.21 4.40
C HIS A 146 -1.21 -40.12 3.71
N GLN A 147 -0.99 -40.28 2.40
CA GLN A 147 -0.39 -39.24 1.56
C GLN A 147 -1.50 -38.29 1.04
N ALA A 148 -1.39 -36.98 1.30
CA ALA A 148 -2.34 -35.99 0.80
C ALA A 148 -2.26 -35.85 -0.75
N GLU A 149 -3.37 -35.55 -1.44
CA GLU A 149 -3.42 -35.39 -2.91
C GLU A 149 -2.72 -34.07 -3.38
N THR A 150 -1.39 -34.12 -3.47
CA THR A 150 -0.33 -33.32 -4.19
C THR A 150 -0.63 -32.03 -4.97
N VAL A 151 0.26 -31.02 -4.85
CA VAL A 151 1.26 -30.57 -5.88
C VAL A 151 2.52 -29.98 -5.20
N GLY A 152 3.66 -30.68 -5.26
CA GLY A 152 4.95 -30.30 -4.62
C GLY A 152 5.60 -31.56 -4.04
N SER A 153 6.91 -31.77 -4.18
CA SER A 153 7.53 -33.09 -3.95
C SER A 153 7.85 -33.47 -2.50
N GLU A 154 7.33 -32.73 -1.53
CA GLU A 154 7.58 -32.98 -0.10
C GLU A 154 6.29 -33.49 0.56
N GLY A 155 6.37 -34.68 1.16
CA GLY A 155 5.20 -35.41 1.66
C GLY A 155 4.86 -35.00 3.09
N THR A 156 3.89 -34.11 3.25
CA THR A 156 3.34 -33.71 4.56
C THR A 156 2.42 -34.83 5.09
N LEU A 157 2.56 -35.20 6.37
CA LEU A 157 1.62 -36.09 7.05
C LEU A 157 0.63 -35.25 7.86
N ARG A 158 -0.67 -35.49 7.61
CA ARG A 158 -1.79 -34.82 8.27
C ARG A 158 -2.39 -35.69 9.35
N HIS A 159 -2.68 -35.11 10.52
CA HIS A 159 -3.53 -35.76 11.50
C HIS A 159 -5.01 -35.55 11.14
N ASP A 160 -5.66 -36.59 10.64
CA ASP A 160 -7.11 -36.53 10.44
C ASP A 160 -7.83 -36.99 11.71
N HIS A 161 -8.02 -36.07 12.67
CA HIS A 161 -8.80 -36.31 13.89
C HIS A 161 -10.23 -36.79 13.58
N GLU A 162 -10.83 -36.40 12.43
CA GLU A 162 -12.13 -36.93 12.00
C GLU A 162 -12.01 -38.39 11.54
N SER A 163 -11.01 -38.74 10.73
CA SER A 163 -10.84 -40.12 10.22
C SER A 163 -10.30 -41.12 11.24
N GLU A 164 -9.36 -40.76 12.13
CA GLU A 164 -8.89 -41.69 13.18
C GLU A 164 -9.96 -41.92 14.26
N SER A 165 -10.68 -40.86 14.66
CA SER A 165 -11.81 -41.00 15.58
C SER A 165 -12.98 -41.71 14.92
N GLU A 166 -13.25 -41.52 13.62
CA GLU A 166 -14.24 -42.30 12.87
C GLU A 166 -13.80 -43.74 12.65
N ALA A 167 -12.54 -44.04 12.35
CA ALA A 167 -12.01 -45.39 12.13
C ALA A 167 -12.01 -46.20 13.44
N ALA A 168 -11.47 -45.62 14.52
CA ALA A 168 -11.49 -46.21 15.85
C ALA A 168 -12.93 -46.32 16.39
N ALA A 169 -13.81 -45.32 16.17
CA ALA A 169 -15.22 -45.41 16.55
C ALA A 169 -16.01 -46.40 15.66
N ASN A 170 -15.73 -46.52 14.36
CA ASN A 170 -16.38 -47.47 13.46
C ASN A 170 -15.98 -48.91 13.83
N LEU A 171 -14.71 -49.14 14.11
CA LEU A 171 -14.20 -50.43 14.57
C LEU A 171 -14.68 -50.77 16.00
N THR A 172 -14.71 -49.80 16.91
CA THR A 172 -15.25 -49.98 18.28
C THR A 172 -16.77 -50.18 18.26
N ALA A 173 -17.51 -49.47 17.40
CA ALA A 173 -18.95 -49.69 17.20
C ALA A 173 -19.26 -51.04 16.55
N ALA A 174 -18.36 -51.55 15.71
CA ALA A 174 -18.44 -52.91 15.17
C ALA A 174 -18.24 -53.96 16.27
N VAL A 175 -17.27 -53.76 17.17
CA VAL A 175 -17.05 -54.63 18.34
C VAL A 175 -18.22 -54.56 19.33
N ALA A 176 -18.79 -53.37 19.57
CA ALA A 176 -19.96 -53.19 20.44
C ALA A 176 -21.24 -53.86 19.90
N GLN A 177 -21.29 -54.18 18.60
CA GLN A 177 -22.37 -54.94 17.96
C GLN A 177 -22.11 -56.45 17.88
N ALA A 178 -20.95 -56.92 18.38
CA ALA A 178 -20.57 -58.32 18.37
C ALA A 178 -21.34 -59.10 19.44
N GLU A 179 -22.17 -60.05 19.02
CA GLU A 179 -22.96 -60.87 19.95
C GLU A 179 -22.18 -62.07 20.54
N GLU A 180 -21.10 -62.57 19.90
CA GLU A 180 -20.32 -63.74 20.39
C GLU A 180 -18.80 -63.71 20.07
N ASP A 181 -18.35 -63.88 18.81
CA ASP A 181 -16.92 -63.96 18.44
C ASP A 181 -16.47 -62.75 17.58
N VAL A 182 -15.25 -62.25 17.80
CA VAL A 182 -14.61 -61.18 17.02
C VAL A 182 -13.31 -61.71 16.39
N ALA A 183 -13.05 -61.38 15.13
CA ALA A 183 -11.78 -61.65 14.47
C ALA A 183 -11.19 -60.38 13.85
N ILE A 184 -9.88 -60.22 13.99
CA ILE A 184 -9.07 -59.11 13.48
C ILE A 184 -8.07 -59.67 12.47
N LYS A 185 -8.00 -59.11 11.27
CA LYS A 185 -7.06 -59.47 10.21
C LYS A 185 -6.20 -58.26 9.88
N ILE A 186 -4.88 -58.45 9.84
CA ILE A 186 -3.91 -57.44 9.42
C ILE A 186 -3.20 -57.95 8.16
N GLU A 187 -3.22 -57.15 7.10
CA GLU A 187 -2.52 -57.40 5.84
C GLU A 187 -1.42 -56.34 5.68
N SER A 188 -0.15 -56.72 5.75
CA SER A 188 1.01 -55.81 5.63
C SER A 188 2.30 -56.56 5.25
N GLU A 189 3.24 -55.88 4.57
CA GLU A 189 4.61 -56.37 4.39
C GLU A 189 5.37 -56.65 5.71
N TYR A 190 4.93 -56.05 6.82
CA TYR A 190 5.44 -56.22 8.18
C TYR A 190 4.73 -57.29 9.01
N ALA A 191 3.93 -58.16 8.39
CA ALA A 191 3.07 -59.14 9.07
C ALA A 191 3.81 -60.06 10.07
N GLU A 192 5.11 -60.31 9.92
CA GLU A 192 5.90 -61.07 10.90
C GLU A 192 6.03 -60.32 12.25
N GLY A 193 6.16 -58.99 12.23
CA GLY A 193 6.18 -58.13 13.42
C GLY A 193 4.83 -58.12 14.13
N TRP A 194 3.77 -57.83 13.37
CA TRP A 194 2.37 -57.89 13.85
C TRP A 194 2.02 -59.23 14.48
N LYS A 195 2.42 -60.33 13.85
CA LYS A 195 2.20 -61.67 14.39
C LYS A 195 2.88 -61.88 15.73
N ASN A 196 4.14 -61.47 15.87
CA ASN A 196 4.88 -61.66 17.13
C ASN A 196 4.23 -60.87 18.27
N HIS A 197 3.74 -59.65 18.00
CA HIS A 197 3.00 -58.85 18.97
C HIS A 197 1.69 -59.53 19.37
N LEU A 198 0.85 -59.92 18.39
CA LEU A 198 -0.44 -60.56 18.67
C LEU A 198 -0.30 -61.91 19.39
N GLU A 199 0.74 -62.70 19.09
CA GLU A 199 1.03 -63.94 19.84
C GLU A 199 1.44 -63.65 21.29
N SER A 200 2.07 -62.50 21.56
CA SER A 200 2.37 -62.07 22.94
C SER A 200 1.13 -61.64 23.70
N GLU A 201 0.18 -61.00 23.03
CA GLU A 201 -1.14 -60.66 23.57
C GLU A 201 -2.01 -61.90 23.80
N GLU A 202 -1.91 -62.94 22.95
CA GLU A 202 -2.54 -64.25 23.20
C GLU A 202 -2.01 -64.87 24.51
N GLU A 203 -0.69 -64.85 24.74
CA GLU A 203 -0.08 -65.34 25.99
C GLU A 203 -0.47 -64.47 27.20
N TYR A 204 -0.69 -63.16 27.00
CA TYR A 204 -1.18 -62.27 28.05
C TYR A 204 -2.66 -62.49 28.39
N ALA A 205 -3.50 -62.68 27.37
CA ALA A 205 -4.93 -62.94 27.49
C ALA A 205 -5.24 -64.23 28.26
N ASP A 206 -4.35 -65.23 28.22
CA ASP A 206 -4.40 -66.46 29.03
C ASP A 206 -4.53 -66.20 30.57
N ARG A 207 -4.21 -64.98 31.03
CA ARG A 207 -4.39 -64.54 32.43
C ARG A 207 -5.85 -64.23 32.78
N PHE A 208 -6.69 -63.98 31.78
CA PHE A 208 -8.09 -63.61 31.91
C PHE A 208 -8.97 -64.76 31.39
N PRO A 209 -9.51 -65.62 32.29
CA PRO A 209 -10.23 -66.83 31.89
C PRO A 209 -11.57 -66.55 31.17
N GLU A 210 -11.99 -65.28 31.07
CA GLU A 210 -13.15 -64.83 30.30
C GLU A 210 -12.88 -64.71 28.79
N PHE A 211 -11.63 -64.64 28.34
CA PHE A 211 -11.29 -64.50 26.91
C PHE A 211 -10.64 -65.78 26.36
N ASP A 212 -11.12 -66.28 25.22
CA ASP A 212 -10.46 -67.33 24.43
C ASP A 212 -9.89 -66.71 23.15
N VAL A 213 -8.58 -66.50 23.14
CA VAL A 213 -7.85 -65.77 22.09
C VAL A 213 -6.98 -66.76 21.31
N SER A 214 -6.91 -66.60 19.97
CA SER A 214 -6.00 -67.39 19.13
C SER A 214 -5.49 -66.61 17.93
N VAL A 215 -4.20 -66.74 17.62
CA VAL A 215 -3.56 -66.13 16.45
C VAL A 215 -3.16 -67.18 15.41
N GLU A 216 -3.54 -66.99 14.15
CA GLU A 216 -3.24 -67.91 13.04
C GLU A 216 -2.49 -67.20 11.89
N SER A 217 -1.51 -67.90 11.30
CA SER A 217 -0.84 -67.46 10.06
C SER A 217 -1.58 -68.00 8.84
N THR A 218 -1.75 -67.19 7.79
CA THR A 218 -2.45 -67.66 6.58
C THR A 218 -1.49 -68.27 5.57
N SER A 219 -1.99 -68.64 4.38
CA SER A 219 -1.12 -69.10 3.29
C SER A 219 -0.37 -67.96 2.61
N ASP A 220 -0.76 -66.72 2.89
CA ASP A 220 -0.05 -65.51 2.50
C ASP A 220 0.96 -65.15 3.61
N SER A 221 2.17 -64.75 3.23
CA SER A 221 3.20 -64.37 4.20
C SER A 221 2.96 -62.98 4.79
N ASN A 222 2.08 -62.18 4.17
CA ASN A 222 1.81 -60.80 4.53
C ASN A 222 0.47 -60.65 5.28
N GLU A 223 -0.10 -61.74 5.82
CA GLU A 223 -1.41 -61.73 6.50
C GLU A 223 -1.38 -62.48 7.84
N VAL A 224 -1.93 -61.86 8.88
CA VAL A 224 -2.13 -62.45 10.21
C VAL A 224 -3.56 -62.24 10.72
N VAL A 225 -4.12 -63.26 11.39
CA VAL A 225 -5.49 -63.21 11.92
C VAL A 225 -5.51 -63.55 13.41
N MET A 226 -6.12 -62.68 14.24
CA MET A 226 -6.43 -62.92 15.65
C MET A 226 -7.93 -63.16 15.81
N THR A 227 -8.34 -64.11 16.66
CA THR A 227 -9.75 -64.38 17.00
C THR A 227 -9.94 -64.33 18.50
N ILE A 228 -10.97 -63.62 18.98
CA ILE A 228 -11.35 -63.45 20.39
C ILE A 228 -12.79 -63.94 20.55
N LYS A 229 -13.05 -64.84 21.50
CA LYS A 229 -14.41 -65.34 21.80
C LYS A 229 -14.99 -64.74 23.08
N GLU A 230 -16.29 -64.44 23.08
CA GLU A 230 -17.16 -64.09 24.25
C GLU A 230 -16.98 -62.68 24.91
N ILE A 231 -16.99 -61.55 24.16
CA ILE A 231 -16.54 -60.21 24.63
C ILE A 231 -17.49 -59.34 25.52
N ASP A 232 -18.80 -59.59 25.69
CA ASP A 232 -19.74 -58.61 26.29
C ASP A 232 -20.35 -58.97 27.67
N THR A 233 -19.63 -58.72 28.77
CA THR A 233 -20.24 -58.62 30.12
C THR A 233 -19.61 -57.53 31.00
N ALA A 234 -20.28 -56.37 31.16
CA ALA A 234 -19.86 -55.26 32.04
C ALA A 234 -19.87 -55.60 33.55
N PRO A 235 -19.01 -54.97 34.40
CA PRO A 235 -18.91 -55.28 35.83
C PRO A 235 -20.18 -54.92 36.64
N GLU A 236 -20.53 -55.77 37.61
CA GLU A 236 -21.74 -55.60 38.44
C GLU A 236 -21.61 -54.52 39.53
N GLU A 237 -20.41 -54.00 39.84
CA GLU A 237 -20.14 -53.01 40.90
C GLU A 237 -19.85 -51.59 40.32
N PRO A 238 -20.07 -50.49 41.07
CA PRO A 238 -19.73 -49.12 40.62
C PRO A 238 -18.22 -48.96 40.38
N TYR A 239 -17.86 -48.31 39.29
CA TYR A 239 -16.48 -48.20 38.81
C TYR A 239 -16.25 -46.81 38.20
N PHE A 240 -15.39 -45.99 38.81
CA PHE A 240 -15.18 -44.59 38.43
C PHE A 240 -13.88 -44.38 37.67
N LEU A 241 -13.97 -43.71 36.53
CA LEU A 241 -12.83 -43.29 35.70
C LEU A 241 -12.73 -41.76 35.68
N ILE A 242 -11.53 -41.26 35.43
CA ILE A 242 -11.25 -39.87 35.11
C ILE A 242 -11.56 -39.67 33.63
N GLU A 243 -12.50 -38.78 33.34
CA GLU A 243 -12.94 -38.48 31.97
C GLU A 243 -12.11 -37.34 31.36
N GLU A 244 -11.84 -36.28 32.14
CA GLU A 244 -11.08 -35.10 31.69
C GLU A 244 -10.31 -34.46 32.86
N ASP A 245 -9.09 -33.97 32.62
CA ASP A 245 -8.35 -33.09 33.54
C ASP A 245 -8.44 -31.63 33.09
N HIS A 246 -8.76 -30.72 34.02
CA HIS A 246 -9.03 -29.30 33.74
C HIS A 246 -8.02 -28.36 34.40
N GLY A 247 -6.89 -28.87 34.91
CA GLY A 247 -5.80 -28.04 35.41
C GLY A 247 -6.01 -27.41 36.80
N LEU A 248 -5.20 -26.37 37.07
CA LEU A 248 -5.22 -25.61 38.31
C LEU A 248 -6.17 -24.42 38.23
N TRP A 249 -6.96 -24.20 39.29
CA TRP A 249 -7.98 -23.14 39.34
C TRP A 249 -7.87 -22.30 40.62
N HIS A 250 -8.12 -20.99 40.51
CA HIS A 250 -8.11 -20.06 41.66
C HIS A 250 -9.19 -20.41 42.71
N GLN A 251 -8.92 -20.14 43.99
CA GLN A 251 -9.88 -20.40 45.09
C GLN A 251 -11.24 -19.66 44.95
N GLY A 252 -11.26 -18.50 44.29
CA GLY A 252 -12.44 -17.61 44.23
C GLY A 252 -13.14 -17.52 42.89
N GLY A 253 -12.66 -18.21 41.85
CA GLY A 253 -13.06 -17.98 40.46
C GLY A 253 -13.53 -19.24 39.72
N ASN A 254 -14.24 -19.00 38.62
CA ASN A 254 -14.64 -20.00 37.63
C ASN A 254 -13.67 -19.99 36.42
N LYS A 255 -12.41 -19.58 36.64
CA LYS A 255 -11.38 -19.32 35.62
C LYS A 255 -10.18 -20.25 35.90
N SER A 256 -9.73 -20.96 34.86
CA SER A 256 -8.47 -21.70 34.86
C SER A 256 -7.29 -20.75 35.01
N LEU A 257 -6.21 -21.20 35.65
CA LEU A 257 -4.91 -20.55 35.58
C LEU A 257 -4.36 -20.76 34.15
N SER A 258 -3.91 -19.69 33.50
CA SER A 258 -3.52 -19.68 32.08
C SER A 258 -2.03 -19.89 31.82
N SER A 259 -1.19 -20.04 32.85
CA SER A 259 0.28 -19.99 32.65
C SER A 259 1.10 -21.03 33.44
N HIS A 260 0.49 -22.05 34.07
CA HIS A 260 1.19 -22.98 34.97
C HIS A 260 2.05 -22.31 36.08
N ILE A 261 1.92 -20.99 36.27
CA ILE A 261 2.67 -20.19 37.22
C ILE A 261 1.72 -19.77 38.34
N LEU A 262 2.20 -19.88 39.58
CA LEU A 262 1.40 -19.64 40.77
C LEU A 262 2.14 -18.77 41.79
N GLU A 263 1.51 -17.70 42.27
CA GLU A 263 2.17 -16.79 43.20
C GLU A 263 2.42 -17.44 44.58
N HIS A 264 3.58 -17.16 45.17
CA HIS A 264 3.96 -17.62 46.50
C HIS A 264 3.05 -16.98 47.56
N GLY A 265 2.10 -17.77 48.05
CA GLY A 265 1.07 -17.30 49.00
C GLY A 265 -0.34 -17.39 48.44
N GLU A 266 -0.52 -17.77 47.17
CA GLU A 266 -1.80 -17.93 46.52
C GLU A 266 -2.52 -19.24 46.94
N SER A 267 -3.86 -19.25 46.89
CA SER A 267 -4.68 -20.45 47.14
C SER A 267 -5.32 -20.98 45.86
N PHE A 268 -5.22 -22.28 45.61
CA PHE A 268 -5.68 -22.94 44.38
C PHE A 268 -6.29 -24.33 44.64
N HIS A 269 -6.90 -24.94 43.61
CA HIS A 269 -7.38 -26.32 43.61
C HIS A 269 -7.21 -26.98 42.23
N ILE A 270 -7.33 -28.32 42.19
CA ILE A 270 -7.23 -29.14 40.98
C ILE A 270 -8.64 -29.54 40.52
N ASN A 271 -8.97 -29.27 39.26
CA ASN A 271 -10.28 -29.56 38.67
C ASN A 271 -10.21 -30.75 37.69
N THR A 272 -11.06 -31.76 37.88
CA THR A 272 -11.08 -32.99 37.09
C THR A 272 -12.52 -33.54 37.04
N THR A 273 -12.93 -34.15 35.92
CA THR A 273 -14.24 -34.78 35.73
C THR A 273 -14.17 -36.30 35.93
N LEU A 274 -15.06 -36.87 36.77
CA LEU A 274 -15.07 -38.29 37.15
C LEU A 274 -16.41 -38.98 36.82
N THR A 275 -16.39 -40.13 36.14
CA THR A 275 -17.60 -40.77 35.57
C THR A 275 -17.78 -42.23 36.00
N ASN A 276 -19.01 -42.63 36.36
CA ASN A 276 -19.32 -44.01 36.80
C ASN A 276 -19.71 -44.93 35.63
N TYR A 277 -18.86 -45.89 35.28
CA TYR A 277 -19.10 -46.88 34.22
C TYR A 277 -19.62 -48.24 34.73
N GLY A 278 -19.79 -48.40 36.04
CA GLY A 278 -20.38 -49.60 36.63
C GLY A 278 -21.90 -49.64 36.46
N ASN A 279 -22.51 -50.84 36.55
CA ASN A 279 -23.97 -51.01 36.39
C ASN A 279 -24.81 -50.64 37.65
N GLU A 280 -24.18 -50.22 38.74
CA GLU A 280 -24.85 -49.76 39.97
C GLU A 280 -24.44 -48.33 40.39
N PRO A 281 -25.31 -47.55 41.06
CA PRO A 281 -24.95 -46.23 41.59
C PRO A 281 -23.99 -46.29 42.79
N GLY A 282 -22.86 -45.58 42.69
CA GLY A 282 -21.75 -45.60 43.66
C GLY A 282 -21.34 -44.22 44.19
N LYS A 283 -20.44 -44.18 45.17
CA LYS A 283 -19.76 -42.94 45.59
C LYS A 283 -18.29 -43.03 45.21
N VAL A 284 -17.70 -41.92 44.79
CA VAL A 284 -16.27 -41.83 44.45
C VAL A 284 -15.50 -41.11 45.55
N THR A 285 -14.30 -41.59 45.84
CA THR A 285 -13.27 -40.87 46.61
C THR A 285 -12.12 -40.55 45.66
N ALA A 286 -11.78 -39.27 45.54
CA ALA A 286 -10.64 -38.79 44.75
C ALA A 286 -9.49 -38.34 45.68
N THR A 287 -8.28 -38.78 45.39
CA THR A 287 -7.04 -38.40 46.09
C THR A 287 -6.22 -37.48 45.21
N LEU A 288 -6.11 -36.21 45.58
CA LEU A 288 -5.35 -35.15 44.91
C LEU A 288 -3.97 -35.05 45.57
N THR A 289 -2.88 -35.22 44.83
CA THR A 289 -1.50 -35.22 45.39
C THR A 289 -0.62 -34.26 44.61
N ILE A 290 0.23 -33.51 45.32
CA ILE A 290 1.25 -32.62 44.76
C ILE A 290 2.63 -33.10 45.21
N ARG A 291 3.60 -33.11 44.30
CA ARG A 291 4.99 -33.52 44.54
C ARG A 291 5.97 -32.50 43.98
N ASP A 292 7.16 -32.47 44.57
CA ASP A 292 8.32 -31.76 44.01
C ASP A 292 8.96 -32.58 42.86
N GLU A 293 9.92 -31.99 42.14
CA GLU A 293 10.69 -32.64 41.06
C GLU A 293 11.40 -33.95 41.51
N SER A 294 11.64 -34.13 42.81
CA SER A 294 12.22 -35.36 43.34
C SER A 294 11.21 -36.51 43.49
N GLY A 295 9.94 -36.25 43.16
CA GLY A 295 8.80 -37.14 43.33
C GLY A 295 8.30 -37.23 44.79
N THR A 296 8.77 -36.35 45.68
CA THR A 296 8.37 -36.34 47.09
C THR A 296 7.08 -35.57 47.26
N SER A 297 6.06 -36.17 47.89
CA SER A 297 4.78 -35.49 48.11
C SER A 297 4.92 -34.31 49.08
N VAL A 298 4.64 -33.11 48.59
CA VAL A 298 4.60 -31.84 49.35
C VAL A 298 3.18 -31.50 49.80
N GLY A 299 2.15 -32.10 49.19
CA GLY A 299 0.75 -31.96 49.58
C GLY A 299 -0.12 -33.13 49.13
N SER A 300 -1.16 -33.46 49.89
CA SER A 300 -2.20 -34.42 49.44
C SER A 300 -3.55 -34.15 50.14
N ARG A 301 -4.67 -34.39 49.43
CA ARG A 301 -6.06 -34.21 49.87
C ARG A 301 -6.93 -35.36 49.38
N GLU A 302 -7.83 -35.85 50.21
CA GLU A 302 -8.84 -36.84 49.83
C GLU A 302 -10.23 -36.19 49.92
N ILE A 303 -11.03 -36.35 48.87
CA ILE A 303 -12.40 -35.83 48.76
C ILE A 303 -13.36 -36.98 48.40
N THR A 304 -14.54 -37.04 49.02
CA THR A 304 -15.55 -38.10 48.73
C THR A 304 -16.91 -37.50 48.40
N SER A 305 -17.57 -38.00 47.36
CA SER A 305 -18.86 -37.48 46.89
C SER A 305 -19.96 -37.56 47.97
N ASP A 306 -20.80 -36.52 48.05
CA ASP A 306 -21.90 -36.42 49.02
C ASP A 306 -23.07 -37.34 48.65
N ASP A 307 -23.35 -37.45 47.36
CA ASP A 307 -24.39 -38.31 46.79
C ASP A 307 -23.81 -39.45 45.96
N LYS A 308 -24.67 -40.42 45.63
CA LYS A 308 -24.34 -41.52 44.74
C LYS A 308 -24.47 -41.06 43.29
N ILE A 309 -23.47 -41.36 42.47
CA ILE A 309 -23.44 -41.08 41.04
C ILE A 309 -24.02 -42.30 40.30
N ASP A 310 -25.08 -42.08 39.52
CA ASP A 310 -25.73 -43.12 38.72
C ASP A 310 -24.82 -43.58 37.55
N PRO A 311 -25.02 -44.79 36.99
CA PRO A 311 -24.28 -45.24 35.80
C PRO A 311 -24.37 -44.24 34.64
N GLY A 312 -23.22 -43.86 34.07
CA GLY A 312 -23.09 -42.89 32.98
C GLY A 312 -23.30 -41.42 33.40
N GLN A 313 -23.10 -41.08 34.67
CA GLN A 313 -23.09 -39.69 35.15
C GLN A 313 -21.69 -39.29 35.63
N SER A 314 -21.35 -38.01 35.45
CA SER A 314 -20.07 -37.42 35.79
C SER A 314 -20.19 -36.46 37.00
N ILE A 315 -19.09 -36.24 37.72
CA ILE A 315 -18.96 -35.24 38.81
C ILE A 315 -17.62 -34.52 38.69
N SER A 316 -17.59 -33.20 38.90
CA SER A 316 -16.36 -32.39 38.91
C SER A 316 -15.81 -32.23 40.33
N THR A 317 -14.47 -32.26 40.47
CA THR A 317 -13.78 -32.00 41.74
C THR A 317 -13.82 -30.53 42.18
N ALA A 318 -14.18 -29.59 41.29
CA ALA A 318 -14.35 -28.16 41.61
C ALA A 318 -15.73 -27.82 42.19
N ASP A 319 -16.76 -28.66 42.03
CA ASP A 319 -18.10 -28.36 42.56
C ASP A 319 -18.19 -28.55 44.08
N HIS A 320 -17.93 -27.48 44.82
CA HIS A 320 -17.95 -27.47 46.29
C HIS A 320 -19.25 -27.95 46.95
N MET A 321 -20.40 -28.00 46.25
CA MET A 321 -21.69 -28.41 46.85
C MET A 321 -21.93 -29.92 46.84
N GLU A 322 -21.13 -30.71 46.11
CA GLU A 322 -21.40 -32.12 45.82
C GLU A 322 -20.52 -33.14 46.57
N TRP A 323 -19.76 -32.70 47.57
CA TRP A 323 -18.77 -33.53 48.28
C TRP A 323 -18.91 -33.42 49.82
N ASN A 324 -18.68 -34.50 50.57
CA ASN A 324 -18.91 -34.55 52.03
C ASN A 324 -17.75 -33.96 52.83
N TRP A 325 -17.79 -32.65 53.06
CA TRP A 325 -16.71 -31.93 53.76
C TRP A 325 -16.91 -31.95 55.28
N GLY A 326 -16.00 -32.58 56.02
CA GLY A 326 -16.04 -32.83 57.47
C GLY A 326 -16.05 -31.64 58.43
N GLY A 327 -16.77 -30.55 58.13
CA GLY A 327 -16.96 -29.36 58.96
C GLY A 327 -16.59 -28.06 58.23
N PRO A 328 -16.91 -26.88 58.80
CA PRO A 328 -16.75 -25.60 58.11
C PRO A 328 -15.26 -25.27 57.94
N GLY A 329 -14.76 -25.42 56.70
CA GLY A 329 -13.46 -24.91 56.21
C GLY A 329 -12.35 -25.93 55.95
N ALA A 330 -12.60 -27.11 55.36
CA ALA A 330 -11.56 -28.13 55.16
C ALA A 330 -11.60 -28.89 53.81
N ASN A 331 -10.45 -28.93 53.13
CA ASN A 331 -9.85 -30.05 52.38
C ASN A 331 -9.91 -30.20 50.82
N HIS A 332 -10.10 -29.17 49.99
CA HIS A 332 -9.70 -29.26 48.55
C HIS A 332 -8.74 -28.17 48.06
N PHE A 333 -8.63 -27.05 48.77
CA PHE A 333 -7.66 -26.03 48.41
C PHE A 333 -6.26 -26.37 48.94
N PHE A 334 -5.28 -25.98 48.14
CA PHE A 334 -3.89 -25.83 48.49
C PHE A 334 -3.58 -24.35 48.64
N LYS A 335 -2.58 -24.04 49.46
CA LYS A 335 -2.02 -22.69 49.54
C LYS A 335 -0.53 -22.79 49.29
N ALA A 336 -0.04 -22.17 48.21
CA ALA A 336 1.38 -22.12 47.92
C ALA A 336 2.11 -21.28 48.97
N GLY A 337 3.31 -21.71 49.32
CA GLY A 337 4.21 -21.06 50.24
C GLY A 337 4.36 -21.75 51.59
N ASN A 338 5.18 -21.14 52.44
CA ASN A 338 5.69 -21.74 53.67
C ASN A 338 4.68 -22.64 54.44
N ALA A 339 5.11 -23.85 54.82
CA ALA A 339 4.31 -24.94 55.43
C ALA A 339 3.68 -24.64 56.82
N ASN A 340 3.41 -23.38 57.15
CA ASN A 340 2.86 -22.89 58.40
C ASN A 340 1.47 -22.25 58.18
N GLY A 341 0.41 -23.07 58.17
CA GLY A 341 -0.96 -22.56 58.01
C GLY A 341 -2.01 -23.64 57.81
N ASN A 342 -3.27 -23.25 57.70
CA ASN A 342 -4.33 -24.16 57.24
C ASN A 342 -4.21 -24.27 55.70
N HIS A 343 -4.14 -25.49 55.16
CA HIS A 343 -4.01 -25.80 53.72
C HIS A 343 -2.67 -25.49 53.01
N ALA A 344 -1.67 -24.91 53.70
CA ALA A 344 -0.36 -24.62 53.10
C ALA A 344 0.43 -25.89 52.74
N ILE A 345 1.08 -25.87 51.56
CA ILE A 345 2.02 -26.89 51.09
C ILE A 345 3.41 -26.25 51.05
N GLY A 346 4.42 -26.91 51.62
CA GLY A 346 5.77 -26.33 51.69
C GLY A 346 6.44 -26.33 50.33
N VAL A 347 6.22 -25.28 49.56
CA VAL A 347 6.79 -25.03 48.23
C VAL A 347 7.67 -23.79 48.28
N GLU A 348 8.75 -23.78 47.49
CA GLU A 348 9.75 -22.70 47.40
C GLU A 348 9.58 -21.94 46.06
N PRO A 349 9.74 -20.61 46.02
CA PRO A 349 9.76 -19.85 44.77
C PRO A 349 10.89 -20.29 43.83
N GLY A 350 10.63 -20.32 42.53
CA GLY A 350 11.55 -20.72 41.47
C GLY A 350 11.70 -22.23 41.26
N GLU A 351 10.89 -23.07 41.92
CA GLU A 351 10.91 -24.53 41.76
C GLU A 351 9.64 -25.05 41.06
N GLY A 352 9.79 -26.11 40.24
CA GLY A 352 8.68 -26.82 39.60
C GLY A 352 8.03 -27.88 40.49
N TYR A 353 6.74 -28.13 40.29
CA TYR A 353 5.91 -29.07 41.05
C TYR A 353 4.94 -29.82 40.12
N GLU A 354 4.62 -31.07 40.46
CA GLU A 354 3.64 -31.90 39.72
C GLU A 354 2.41 -32.22 40.59
N TYR A 355 1.23 -32.43 39.97
CA TYR A 355 0.00 -32.89 40.64
C TYR A 355 -0.61 -34.13 39.97
N ASN A 356 -1.32 -34.96 40.75
CA ASN A 356 -2.03 -36.15 40.25
C ASN A 356 -3.35 -36.40 41.00
N VAL A 357 -4.35 -36.96 40.30
CA VAL A 357 -5.68 -37.32 40.83
C VAL A 357 -5.89 -38.84 40.73
N LYS A 358 -6.39 -39.48 41.80
CA LYS A 358 -6.68 -40.92 41.83
C LYS A 358 -8.07 -41.27 42.39
N THR A 359 -8.84 -42.15 41.74
CA THR A 359 -10.22 -42.55 42.13
C THR A 359 -10.32 -43.87 42.91
N ASP A 360 -11.35 -44.00 43.76
CA ASP A 360 -11.76 -45.25 44.45
C ASP A 360 -13.30 -45.24 44.69
N PRO A 361 -14.07 -46.27 44.28
CA PRO A 361 -13.69 -47.48 43.55
C PRO A 361 -13.51 -47.22 42.05
N GLY A 362 -12.60 -47.95 41.41
CA GLY A 362 -12.14 -47.67 40.05
C GLY A 362 -10.63 -47.84 39.97
N GLY A 363 -9.94 -47.16 40.89
CA GLY A 363 -8.48 -47.22 41.01
C GLY A 363 -7.75 -46.39 39.97
N ASP A 364 -8.49 -45.63 39.16
CA ASP A 364 -8.01 -44.85 38.05
C ASP A 364 -7.17 -43.66 38.50
N SER A 365 -6.21 -43.23 37.69
CA SER A 365 -5.34 -42.09 37.98
C SER A 365 -4.93 -41.37 36.71
N LEU A 366 -4.61 -40.08 36.80
CA LEU A 366 -4.08 -39.34 35.65
C LEU A 366 -2.86 -40.06 35.07
N ASN A 367 -2.91 -40.29 33.76
CA ASN A 367 -1.84 -40.95 33.00
C ASN A 367 -0.58 -40.09 33.00
N GLU A 368 -0.74 -38.77 32.91
CA GLU A 368 0.33 -37.77 33.04
C GLU A 368 0.02 -36.80 34.20
N PRO A 369 0.94 -36.59 35.16
CA PRO A 369 0.79 -35.58 36.20
C PRO A 369 0.89 -34.15 35.61
N GLY A 370 -0.04 -33.25 35.94
CA GLY A 370 0.07 -31.84 35.52
C GLY A 370 1.16 -31.08 36.30
N GLN A 371 1.80 -30.07 35.68
CA GLN A 371 2.97 -29.37 36.23
C GLN A 371 2.69 -27.88 36.53
N PHE A 372 3.45 -27.25 37.42
CA PHE A 372 3.38 -25.82 37.73
C PHE A 372 4.61 -25.28 38.49
N ILE A 373 4.89 -23.97 38.42
CA ILE A 373 6.00 -23.27 39.08
C ILE A 373 5.47 -22.25 40.11
N ILE A 374 6.26 -21.97 41.16
CA ILE A 374 5.94 -20.95 42.17
C ILE A 374 6.78 -19.67 41.98
N GLU A 375 6.17 -18.48 41.92
CA GLU A 375 6.89 -17.19 41.80
C GLU A 375 6.75 -16.29 43.04
N ASP A 376 7.68 -15.35 43.27
CA ASP A 376 7.65 -14.44 44.45
C ASP A 376 7.13 -13.00 44.12
N ASP A 377 7.36 -12.42 42.92
CA ASP A 377 6.83 -11.13 42.39
C ASP A 377 7.14 -10.98 40.86
N PRO A 378 6.49 -10.08 40.06
CA PRO A 378 6.83 -9.76 38.66
C PRO A 378 8.03 -8.77 38.52
N PRO A 379 8.77 -8.73 37.39
CA PRO A 379 10.01 -7.95 37.24
C PRO A 379 9.73 -6.45 37.36
N GLU A 380 10.55 -5.72 38.13
CA GLU A 380 10.44 -4.26 38.18
C GLU A 380 10.92 -3.63 36.87
N VAL A 381 10.08 -2.76 36.29
CA VAL A 381 10.40 -1.90 35.14
C VAL A 381 10.22 -0.46 35.58
N THR A 382 11.21 0.38 35.34
CA THR A 382 11.14 1.81 35.68
C THR A 382 11.73 2.66 34.57
N ILE A 383 10.95 3.61 34.06
CA ILE A 383 11.47 4.67 33.19
C ILE A 383 12.42 5.54 34.04
N THR A 384 13.62 5.73 33.55
CA THR A 384 14.70 6.44 34.24
C THR A 384 14.93 7.84 33.72
N ASP A 385 14.75 8.04 32.41
CA ASP A 385 14.92 9.30 31.71
C ASP A 385 14.11 9.23 30.41
N VAL A 386 13.60 10.38 29.97
CA VAL A 386 12.90 10.58 28.71
C VAL A 386 13.51 11.85 28.11
N GLU A 387 13.95 11.82 26.85
CA GLU A 387 14.51 12.99 26.17
C GLU A 387 13.39 13.93 25.69
N ASP A 388 12.68 14.55 26.64
CA ASP A 388 11.60 15.49 26.39
C ASP A 388 12.04 16.97 26.58
N PRO A 389 11.36 17.95 25.98
CA PRO A 389 10.18 17.84 25.10
C PRO A 389 10.42 17.44 23.63
N VAL A 390 9.40 16.83 23.00
CA VAL A 390 9.40 16.32 21.61
C VAL A 390 8.25 16.90 20.76
N GLY A 391 8.47 17.17 19.47
CA GLY A 391 7.50 17.68 18.49
C GLY A 391 6.81 16.59 17.65
N GLN A 392 6.04 17.00 16.63
CA GLN A 392 5.47 16.09 15.63
C GLN A 392 6.60 15.66 14.69
N GLY A 393 6.68 14.38 14.34
CA GLY A 393 7.73 13.86 13.43
C GLY A 393 9.12 13.74 14.06
N ASP A 394 9.37 14.38 15.21
CA ASP A 394 10.62 14.24 15.97
C ASP A 394 10.80 12.82 16.54
N THR A 395 12.05 12.43 16.77
CA THR A 395 12.40 11.18 17.48
C THR A 395 12.39 11.36 19.00
N LEU A 396 11.69 10.48 19.73
CA LEU A 396 11.70 10.43 21.19
C LEU A 396 12.54 9.26 21.72
N THR A 397 13.66 9.55 22.40
CA THR A 397 14.47 8.54 23.10
C THR A 397 14.03 8.37 24.57
N VAL A 398 13.81 7.12 24.99
CA VAL A 398 13.34 6.72 26.32
C VAL A 398 14.32 5.73 26.94
N HIS A 399 14.80 6.03 28.15
CA HIS A 399 15.68 5.15 28.90
C HIS A 399 14.94 4.46 30.05
N ALA A 400 14.93 3.13 30.08
CA ALA A 400 14.30 2.35 31.14
C ALA A 400 15.29 1.39 31.82
N ASP A 401 15.16 1.24 33.14
CA ASP A 401 15.83 0.18 33.89
C ASP A 401 14.87 -1.01 34.08
N VAL A 402 15.33 -2.21 33.72
CA VAL A 402 14.58 -3.48 33.82
C VAL A 402 15.29 -4.46 34.73
N GLU A 403 14.54 -5.10 35.64
CA GLU A 403 15.08 -6.06 36.61
C GLU A 403 15.42 -7.42 35.97
N LYS A 404 16.72 -7.70 35.86
CA LYS A 404 17.27 -9.02 35.53
C LYS A 404 17.13 -10.02 36.68
N ARG A 405 16.48 -11.15 36.39
CA ARG A 405 16.18 -12.20 37.37
C ARG A 405 17.28 -13.25 37.50
N GLY A 406 18.03 -13.52 36.44
CA GLY A 406 19.12 -14.49 36.46
C GLY A 406 18.67 -15.94 36.20
N TYR A 407 17.47 -16.14 35.66
CA TYR A 407 16.84 -17.41 35.32
C TYR A 407 15.60 -17.15 34.43
N GLY A 408 15.32 -18.04 33.47
CA GLY A 408 14.26 -17.88 32.48
C GLY A 408 14.85 -17.59 31.09
N ASP A 409 13.98 -17.33 30.12
CA ASP A 409 14.34 -16.80 28.80
C ASP A 409 14.54 -15.28 28.86
N ASP A 410 15.08 -14.72 27.78
CA ASP A 410 15.34 -13.28 27.68
C ASP A 410 14.02 -12.48 27.74
N GLN A 411 14.10 -11.29 28.32
CA GLN A 411 12.92 -10.51 28.64
C GLN A 411 12.70 -9.44 27.57
N LEU A 412 11.59 -9.56 26.83
CA LEU A 412 11.16 -8.52 25.90
C LEU A 412 10.66 -7.28 26.65
N VAL A 413 11.15 -6.12 26.22
CA VAL A 413 10.77 -4.78 26.68
C VAL A 413 10.25 -4.02 25.47
N TRP A 414 9.19 -3.24 25.63
CA TRP A 414 8.66 -2.44 24.54
C TRP A 414 8.27 -1.04 25.02
N LEU A 415 8.38 -0.07 24.10
CA LEU A 415 7.84 1.27 24.23
C LEU A 415 6.50 1.32 23.51
N SER A 416 5.49 1.85 24.18
CA SER A 416 4.20 2.19 23.56
C SER A 416 4.05 3.70 23.45
N GLY A 417 3.65 4.15 22.26
CA GLY A 417 3.33 5.54 21.95
C GLY A 417 2.03 6.02 22.61
N PHE A 418 1.60 7.24 22.27
CA PHE A 418 0.47 7.92 22.90
C PHE A 418 -0.90 7.25 22.67
N ASP A 419 -1.04 6.51 21.58
CA ASP A 419 -2.24 5.73 21.24
C ASP A 419 -2.23 4.31 21.83
N GLY A 420 -1.12 3.92 22.48
CA GLY A 420 -0.89 2.60 23.06
C GLY A 420 -0.36 1.55 22.09
N ASN A 421 -0.08 1.92 20.83
CA ASN A 421 0.62 1.04 19.89
C ASN A 421 2.10 0.92 20.29
N ILE A 422 2.70 -0.23 19.99
CA ILE A 422 4.14 -0.43 20.21
C ILE A 422 4.87 0.35 19.12
N VAL A 423 5.78 1.21 19.55
CA VAL A 423 6.60 2.06 18.66
C VAL A 423 8.06 1.64 18.66
N ASP A 424 8.49 0.85 19.66
CA ASP A 424 9.84 0.28 19.71
C ASP A 424 9.91 -0.94 20.65
N THR A 425 10.88 -1.83 20.43
CA THR A 425 11.13 -3.01 21.26
C THR A 425 12.61 -3.29 21.47
N ALA A 426 12.95 -3.91 22.60
CA ALA A 426 14.31 -4.33 22.93
C ALA A 426 14.33 -5.55 23.85
N GLU A 427 15.36 -6.38 23.73
CA GLU A 427 15.54 -7.57 24.57
C GLU A 427 16.54 -7.34 25.71
N VAL A 428 16.23 -7.88 26.89
CA VAL A 428 17.07 -7.84 28.09
C VAL A 428 17.53 -9.25 28.43
N ASP A 429 18.83 -9.49 28.27
CA ASP A 429 19.49 -10.78 28.57
C ASP A 429 19.22 -11.20 30.03
N SER A 430 18.62 -12.37 30.20
CA SER A 430 18.25 -12.96 31.48
C SER A 430 19.45 -13.43 32.31
N ASP A 431 20.66 -13.50 31.75
CA ASP A 431 21.88 -13.94 32.43
C ASP A 431 22.37 -12.94 33.51
N GLY A 432 22.27 -13.39 34.77
CA GLY A 432 22.70 -12.65 35.94
C GLY A 432 21.58 -11.87 36.64
N SER A 433 21.86 -11.32 37.82
CA SER A 433 20.86 -10.64 38.65
C SER A 433 21.19 -9.14 38.79
N GLY A 434 20.23 -8.24 38.57
CA GLY A 434 20.47 -6.80 38.66
C GLY A 434 19.42 -5.95 37.95
N MET A 435 19.72 -4.68 37.70
CA MET A 435 18.98 -3.86 36.73
C MET A 435 19.85 -3.73 35.49
N GLU A 436 19.25 -3.78 34.30
CA GLU A 436 19.86 -3.37 33.05
C GLU A 436 19.11 -2.19 32.47
N SER A 437 19.87 -1.24 31.91
CA SER A 437 19.31 -0.07 31.25
C SER A 437 19.15 -0.38 29.77
N VAL A 438 17.97 -0.07 29.25
CA VAL A 438 17.58 -0.20 27.85
C VAL A 438 17.25 1.20 27.33
N GLU A 439 17.61 1.45 26.08
CA GLU A 439 17.30 2.65 25.31
C GLU A 439 16.27 2.23 24.26
N LEU A 440 15.17 2.97 24.18
CA LEU A 440 14.08 2.75 23.24
C LEU A 440 13.81 4.05 22.49
N GLU A 441 13.56 4.02 21.19
CA GLU A 441 13.41 5.20 20.34
C GLU A 441 12.10 5.15 19.53
N TRP A 442 11.29 6.19 19.63
CA TRP A 442 10.13 6.39 18.77
C TRP A 442 10.52 7.35 17.64
N GLY A 443 10.80 6.82 16.45
CA GLY A 443 11.40 7.53 15.31
C GLY A 443 10.65 8.77 14.83
N SER A 444 9.33 8.66 14.64
CA SER A 444 8.46 9.75 14.23
C SER A 444 7.26 9.85 15.18
N VAL A 445 7.32 10.82 16.09
CA VAL A 445 6.28 11.02 17.10
C VAL A 445 5.02 11.59 16.46
N ASP A 446 3.93 10.83 16.53
CA ASP A 446 2.59 11.29 16.20
C ASP A 446 1.94 11.92 17.43
N LEU A 447 1.86 13.25 17.44
CA LEU A 447 1.21 13.98 18.52
C LEU A 447 -0.29 13.69 18.55
N PRO A 448 -0.85 13.29 19.70
CA PRO A 448 -2.27 13.08 19.81
C PRO A 448 -2.98 14.43 19.67
N THR A 449 -4.13 14.41 19.01
CA THR A 449 -5.00 15.59 18.96
C THR A 449 -5.29 16.13 20.36
N ASP A 450 -5.54 15.27 21.36
CA ASP A 450 -5.72 15.68 22.76
C ASP A 450 -4.38 15.63 23.54
N SER A 451 -3.84 16.81 23.90
CA SER A 451 -2.61 16.93 24.72
C SER A 451 -2.65 16.25 26.08
N THR A 452 -3.84 15.86 26.56
CA THR A 452 -3.94 15.14 27.84
C THR A 452 -3.57 13.66 27.75
N ASP A 453 -3.40 13.13 26.54
CA ASP A 453 -3.04 11.74 26.26
C ASP A 453 -1.56 11.60 25.83
N THR A 454 -0.66 12.39 26.42
CA THR A 454 0.80 12.36 26.17
C THR A 454 1.56 11.44 27.14
N GLU A 455 0.97 10.29 27.49
CA GLU A 455 1.64 9.27 28.32
C GLU A 455 2.20 8.15 27.43
N ILE A 456 3.51 7.93 27.53
CA ILE A 456 4.14 6.73 26.98
C ILE A 456 4.11 5.60 28.01
N ALA A 457 4.23 4.36 27.54
CA ALA A 457 4.39 3.20 28.42
C ALA A 457 5.64 2.40 28.06
N VAL A 458 6.42 2.01 29.06
CA VAL A 458 7.43 0.96 28.89
C VAL A 458 6.92 -0.31 29.54
N GLY A 459 6.75 -1.35 28.74
CA GLY A 459 6.15 -2.62 29.10
C GLY A 459 7.12 -3.79 29.01
N THR A 460 6.78 -4.84 29.74
CA THR A 460 7.30 -6.21 29.65
C THR A 460 6.12 -7.16 29.78
N GLU A 461 6.29 -8.45 29.49
CA GLU A 461 5.21 -9.45 29.47
C GLU A 461 4.31 -9.47 30.73
N SER A 462 4.87 -9.08 31.88
CA SER A 462 4.22 -9.20 33.18
C SER A 462 4.13 -7.88 33.98
N ASN A 463 4.72 -6.79 33.49
CA ASN A 463 4.70 -5.49 34.17
C ASN A 463 4.87 -4.32 33.18
N SER A 464 4.24 -3.19 33.47
CA SER A 464 4.43 -1.95 32.70
C SER A 464 4.44 -0.72 33.60
N THR A 465 5.09 0.34 33.13
CA THR A 465 5.12 1.65 33.77
C THR A 465 4.85 2.72 32.73
N THR A 466 4.23 3.83 33.12
CA THR A 466 3.97 4.97 32.24
C THR A 466 4.72 6.20 32.74
N GLU A 467 5.06 7.10 31.82
CA GLU A 467 5.57 8.44 32.13
C GLU A 467 4.90 9.44 31.18
N ALA A 468 4.60 10.64 31.67
CA ALA A 468 4.08 11.71 30.84
C ALA A 468 5.25 12.40 30.13
N VAL A 469 5.12 12.65 28.84
CA VAL A 469 6.13 13.30 28.00
C VAL A 469 5.74 14.77 27.82
N GLU A 470 6.65 15.71 28.07
CA GLU A 470 6.44 17.09 27.62
C GLU A 470 6.47 17.11 26.08
N VAL A 471 5.46 17.68 25.41
CA VAL A 471 5.46 17.80 23.93
C VAL A 471 5.47 19.26 23.51
N TYR A 472 6.14 19.56 22.40
CA TYR A 472 5.95 20.83 21.69
C TYR A 472 4.75 20.68 20.75
N PRO A 473 3.78 21.62 20.77
CA PRO A 473 2.72 21.59 19.78
C PRO A 473 3.26 21.87 18.37
N SER A 474 2.64 21.30 17.35
CA SER A 474 2.77 21.79 15.97
C SER A 474 1.74 22.88 15.72
N LEU A 475 2.08 23.89 14.93
CA LEU A 475 1.16 24.94 14.50
C LEU A 475 0.98 24.86 13.00
N ASN A 476 -0.21 24.48 12.57
CA ASN A 476 -0.51 24.35 11.16
C ASN A 476 -1.45 25.49 10.76
N ILE A 477 -1.11 26.23 9.72
CA ILE A 477 -1.99 27.17 9.06
C ILE A 477 -2.88 26.36 8.13
N THR A 478 -4.14 26.17 8.52
CA THR A 478 -5.07 25.32 7.78
C THR A 478 -5.78 26.06 6.65
N ASP A 479 -5.80 27.39 6.70
CA ASP A 479 -6.56 28.25 5.78
C ASP A 479 -6.09 29.71 5.89
N VAL A 480 -5.94 30.38 4.75
CA VAL A 480 -5.71 31.83 4.66
C VAL A 480 -6.74 32.42 3.70
N ASP A 481 -7.56 33.33 4.21
CA ASP A 481 -8.71 33.90 3.50
C ASP A 481 -8.54 35.42 3.35
N VAL A 482 -8.62 35.94 2.12
CA VAL A 482 -8.55 37.38 1.84
C VAL A 482 -9.96 37.97 1.74
N LEU A 483 -10.43 38.65 2.79
CA LEU A 483 -11.86 39.00 2.94
C LEU A 483 -12.34 40.20 2.11
N ASP A 484 -11.43 41.10 1.73
CA ASP A 484 -11.75 42.35 1.03
C ASP A 484 -11.21 42.40 -0.41
N ASP A 485 -10.99 41.23 -1.02
CA ASP A 485 -10.50 41.06 -2.41
C ASP A 485 -11.65 41.18 -3.46
N PRO A 486 -11.44 41.82 -4.64
CA PRO A 486 -10.24 42.54 -5.08
C PRO A 486 -10.08 43.92 -4.43
N VAL A 487 -8.84 44.36 -4.27
CA VAL A 487 -8.45 45.65 -3.68
C VAL A 487 -7.95 46.65 -4.73
N GLU A 488 -8.11 47.95 -4.49
CA GLU A 488 -7.51 48.99 -5.36
C GLU A 488 -6.06 49.28 -4.89
N GLU A 489 -5.21 49.79 -5.79
CA GLU A 489 -3.85 50.26 -5.46
C GLU A 489 -3.83 51.20 -4.23
N ASP A 490 -2.81 51.07 -3.38
CA ASP A 490 -2.68 51.77 -2.09
C ASP A 490 -3.83 51.47 -1.09
N GLY A 491 -4.63 50.44 -1.37
CA GLY A 491 -5.76 50.00 -0.57
C GLY A 491 -5.35 49.32 0.73
N SER A 492 -6.33 48.71 1.38
CA SER A 492 -6.11 47.88 2.56
C SER A 492 -6.98 46.64 2.46
N VAL A 493 -6.40 45.50 2.81
CA VAL A 493 -7.08 44.21 2.80
C VAL A 493 -6.98 43.54 4.16
N THR A 494 -8.07 42.88 4.55
CA THR A 494 -8.13 42.06 5.77
C THR A 494 -7.84 40.62 5.38
N VAL A 495 -6.86 40.01 6.07
CA VAL A 495 -6.46 38.61 5.89
C VAL A 495 -6.89 37.85 7.13
N GLU A 496 -7.68 36.81 6.95
CA GLU A 496 -8.11 35.89 8.00
C GLU A 496 -7.27 34.61 7.91
N ALA A 497 -6.50 34.30 8.94
CA ALA A 497 -5.69 33.07 9.00
C ALA A 497 -6.22 32.13 10.08
N ALA A 498 -6.49 30.89 9.73
CA ALA A 498 -6.87 29.83 10.67
C ALA A 498 -5.63 29.02 11.05
N VAL A 499 -5.30 29.03 12.34
CA VAL A 499 -4.15 28.32 12.88
C VAL A 499 -4.63 27.24 13.84
N GLU A 500 -4.28 26.01 13.55
CA GLU A 500 -4.56 24.82 14.37
C GLU A 500 -3.31 24.44 15.18
N ALA A 501 -3.51 24.11 16.46
CA ALA A 501 -2.45 23.52 17.28
C ALA A 501 -2.69 22.02 17.45
N VAL A 502 -1.72 21.22 17.01
CA VAL A 502 -1.68 19.78 17.27
C VAL A 502 -0.88 19.52 18.56
N GLY A 503 -1.37 18.63 19.42
CA GLY A 503 -0.77 18.38 20.73
C GLY A 503 -1.21 19.40 21.77
N ASP A 504 -0.27 20.19 22.30
CA ASP A 504 -0.48 21.05 23.47
C ASP A 504 -0.89 22.50 23.13
N THR A 505 -1.20 23.30 24.15
CA THR A 505 -1.52 24.72 23.93
C THR A 505 -0.28 25.51 23.50
N ALA A 506 -0.35 26.16 22.34
CA ALA A 506 0.71 26.99 21.79
C ALA A 506 0.45 28.49 22.00
N GLU A 507 1.51 29.27 22.22
CA GLU A 507 1.48 30.73 22.08
C GLU A 507 2.40 31.10 20.91
N THR A 508 1.84 31.74 19.87
CA THR A 508 2.57 32.10 18.65
C THR A 508 2.25 33.52 18.20
N ASP A 509 3.16 34.13 17.46
CA ASP A 509 2.88 35.32 16.67
C ASP A 509 2.53 34.88 15.24
N VAL A 510 1.30 35.18 14.78
CA VAL A 510 0.95 35.02 13.36
C VAL A 510 1.36 36.29 12.64
N ILE A 511 2.22 36.15 11.65
CA ILE A 511 2.85 37.24 10.91
C ILE A 511 2.33 37.23 9.48
N LEU A 512 1.87 38.38 9.02
CA LEU A 512 1.54 38.62 7.62
C LEU A 512 2.70 39.39 6.98
N GLU A 513 3.26 38.85 5.93
CA GLU A 513 4.28 39.49 5.10
C GLU A 513 3.64 40.09 3.83
N ASP A 514 4.13 41.26 3.42
CA ASP A 514 3.75 41.91 2.17
C ASP A 514 4.45 41.27 0.96
N PHE A 515 4.11 41.73 -0.24
CA PHE A 515 4.65 41.27 -1.52
C PHE A 515 6.19 41.36 -1.64
N ASP A 516 6.85 42.13 -0.77
CA ASP A 516 8.29 42.30 -0.74
C ASP A 516 8.94 41.48 0.41
N GLY A 517 8.18 40.57 1.05
CA GLY A 517 8.61 39.76 2.19
C GLY A 517 8.83 40.56 3.48
N ASN A 518 8.19 41.73 3.63
CA ASN A 518 8.29 42.51 4.85
C ASN A 518 7.05 42.31 5.72
N GLU A 519 7.25 42.14 7.03
CA GLU A 519 6.14 42.11 8.00
C GLU A 519 5.21 43.33 7.84
N ALA A 520 3.99 43.08 7.37
CA ALA A 520 2.92 44.04 7.17
C ALA A 520 2.09 44.21 8.46
N ASP A 521 1.72 43.10 9.10
CA ASP A 521 1.03 43.07 10.38
C ASP A 521 1.39 41.78 11.15
N SER A 522 1.18 41.79 12.46
CA SER A 522 1.40 40.61 13.28
C SER A 522 0.48 40.60 14.50
N GLN A 523 0.01 39.41 14.86
CA GLN A 523 -0.85 39.23 16.03
C GLN A 523 -0.49 37.97 16.83
N SER A 524 -0.21 38.18 18.12
CA SER A 524 -0.04 37.07 19.06
C SER A 524 -1.36 36.38 19.36
N VAL A 525 -1.40 35.06 19.22
CA VAL A 525 -2.54 34.21 19.53
C VAL A 525 -2.13 33.08 20.48
N THR A 526 -3.07 32.63 21.30
CA THR A 526 -2.90 31.40 22.10
C THR A 526 -3.88 30.39 21.54
N VAL A 527 -3.36 29.37 20.87
CA VAL A 527 -4.14 28.30 20.26
C VAL A 527 -4.21 27.13 21.24
N PRO A 528 -5.39 26.81 21.81
CA PRO A 528 -5.52 25.61 22.64
C PRO A 528 -5.21 24.36 21.81
N GLY A 529 -4.59 23.35 22.41
CA GLY A 529 -4.32 22.09 21.72
C GLY A 529 -5.61 21.42 21.26
N ALA A 530 -5.59 20.81 20.07
CA ALA A 530 -6.76 20.27 19.36
C ALA A 530 -7.83 21.29 18.96
N ASP A 531 -7.55 22.58 19.06
CA ASP A 531 -8.46 23.64 18.64
C ASP A 531 -7.81 24.48 17.53
N THR A 532 -8.65 25.06 16.68
CA THR A 532 -8.28 26.06 15.68
C THR A 532 -8.65 27.44 16.20
N GLU A 533 -7.74 28.41 16.09
CA GLU A 533 -8.02 29.82 16.35
C GLU A 533 -7.81 30.64 15.07
N THR A 534 -8.67 31.63 14.90
CA THR A 534 -8.65 32.50 13.72
C THR A 534 -8.10 33.87 14.08
N VAL A 535 -7.20 34.37 13.24
CA VAL A 535 -6.52 35.66 13.41
C VAL A 535 -6.85 36.57 12.21
N GLU A 536 -7.29 37.80 12.48
CA GLU A 536 -7.48 38.83 11.46
C GLU A 536 -6.25 39.76 11.45
N LEU A 537 -5.57 39.86 10.30
CA LEU A 537 -4.38 40.69 10.04
C LEU A 537 -4.71 41.73 8.96
N GLU A 538 -4.05 42.89 8.99
CA GLU A 538 -4.35 44.00 8.06
C GLU A 538 -3.14 44.39 7.21
N TYR A 539 -3.21 44.14 5.91
CA TYR A 539 -2.22 44.66 4.97
C TYR A 539 -2.69 46.00 4.40
N THR A 540 -1.98 47.08 4.73
CA THR A 540 -2.30 48.44 4.29
C THR A 540 -1.24 49.01 3.36
N GLY A 541 -1.68 49.77 2.35
CA GLY A 541 -0.78 50.25 1.31
C GLY A 541 -0.38 49.11 0.37
N VAL A 542 -1.37 48.28 0.02
CA VAL A 542 -1.19 47.17 -0.94
C VAL A 542 -0.51 47.70 -2.19
N GLY A 543 0.49 46.95 -2.67
CA GLY A 543 1.29 47.29 -3.83
C GLY A 543 0.47 47.54 -5.11
N GLU A 544 1.16 47.97 -6.16
CA GLU A 544 0.51 48.34 -7.43
C GLU A 544 0.06 47.11 -8.24
N ARG A 545 0.35 45.89 -7.81
CA ARG A 545 0.22 44.67 -8.61
C ARG A 545 -0.38 43.54 -7.79
N THR A 546 -1.15 42.67 -8.44
CA THR A 546 -1.52 41.37 -7.89
C THR A 546 -0.27 40.57 -7.62
N ASP A 547 -0.20 39.98 -6.44
CA ASP A 547 0.94 39.21 -5.94
C ASP A 547 0.50 38.40 -4.72
N ARG A 548 1.38 37.53 -4.22
CA ARG A 548 1.15 36.71 -3.03
C ARG A 548 1.57 37.40 -1.75
N ILE A 549 0.75 37.24 -0.72
CA ILE A 549 1.14 37.49 0.66
C ILE A 549 1.52 36.16 1.28
N THR A 550 2.43 36.20 2.26
CA THR A 550 2.79 35.03 3.06
C THR A 550 2.27 35.24 4.47
N VAL A 551 1.50 34.30 4.99
CA VAL A 551 1.17 34.22 6.41
C VAL A 551 2.01 33.12 7.01
N ARG A 552 2.75 33.43 8.06
CA ARG A 552 3.55 32.43 8.78
C ARG A 552 3.37 32.53 10.27
N THR A 553 3.62 31.42 10.96
CA THR A 553 3.73 31.41 12.42
C THR A 553 5.18 31.66 12.83
N ASP A 554 5.38 32.28 14.01
CA ASP A 554 6.70 32.48 14.63
C ASP A 554 6.57 32.13 16.11
N SER A 555 6.87 30.86 16.40
CA SER A 555 6.75 30.25 17.70
C SER A 555 8.10 29.90 18.29
N ILE A 556 8.25 30.14 19.59
CA ILE A 556 9.45 29.73 20.34
C ILE A 556 9.33 28.26 20.82
N ARG A 557 8.15 27.64 20.66
CA ARG A 557 7.77 26.35 21.28
C ARG A 557 6.96 25.45 20.36
N ALA A 558 6.88 25.77 19.08
CA ALA A 558 6.20 24.98 18.07
C ALA A 558 7.02 25.11 16.80
N GLU A 559 6.85 24.16 15.91
CA GLU A 559 7.31 24.31 14.53
C GLU A 559 6.51 25.42 13.86
N ASP A 560 7.20 26.19 13.02
CA ASP A 560 6.61 27.26 12.26
C ASP A 560 6.04 26.68 10.96
N ASP A 561 4.94 27.26 10.51
CA ASP A 561 4.26 26.90 9.28
C ASP A 561 3.95 28.19 8.51
N GLU A 562 3.91 28.10 7.19
CA GLU A 562 3.65 29.21 6.30
C GLU A 562 2.72 28.83 5.15
N MET A 563 1.87 29.78 4.78
CA MET A 563 0.92 29.63 3.68
C MET A 563 0.85 30.93 2.91
N GLU A 564 0.90 30.81 1.59
CA GLU A 564 0.74 31.94 0.69
C GLU A 564 -0.69 32.05 0.18
N GLU A 565 -1.13 33.29 -0.06
CA GLU A 565 -2.45 33.55 -0.64
C GLU A 565 -2.37 34.76 -1.59
N VAL A 566 -3.16 34.73 -2.66
CA VAL A 566 -3.13 35.79 -3.68
C VAL A 566 -3.98 36.97 -3.23
N VAL A 567 -3.44 38.18 -3.35
CA VAL A 567 -4.20 39.43 -3.20
C VAL A 567 -4.37 40.09 -4.56
N VAL A 568 -5.60 40.14 -5.05
CA VAL A 568 -5.91 40.66 -6.39
C VAL A 568 -6.04 42.19 -6.36
N VAL A 569 -5.08 42.85 -7.01
CA VAL A 569 -5.10 44.30 -7.18
C VAL A 569 -5.85 44.67 -8.46
N LYS A 570 -7.02 45.28 -8.29
CA LYS A 570 -7.82 45.82 -9.37
C LYS A 570 -7.16 47.05 -9.99
N ARG A 571 -6.64 46.87 -11.19
CA ARG A 571 -6.11 47.95 -12.04
C ARG A 571 -6.32 47.65 -13.52
N ASP A 572 -6.00 48.64 -14.35
CA ASP A 572 -5.85 48.42 -15.79
C ASP A 572 -4.47 47.79 -16.10
N GLY A 573 -4.30 47.29 -17.32
CA GLY A 573 -3.04 46.73 -17.79
C GLY A 573 -1.87 47.72 -17.73
N PRO A 574 -0.62 47.23 -17.74
CA PRO A 574 0.58 48.06 -17.67
C PRO A 574 0.70 49.01 -18.86
N GLN A 575 1.41 50.12 -18.64
CA GLN A 575 1.91 50.95 -19.74
C GLN A 575 3.24 50.39 -20.23
N CYS A 576 3.24 49.68 -21.36
CA CYS A 576 4.43 48.94 -21.83
C CYS A 576 5.67 49.80 -22.10
N ASP A 577 5.52 51.09 -22.42
CA ASP A 577 6.64 52.05 -22.50
C ASP A 577 7.44 52.21 -21.18
N ALA A 578 6.86 51.80 -20.05
CA ALA A 578 7.46 51.87 -18.71
C ALA A 578 7.93 50.51 -18.18
N VAL A 579 7.68 49.42 -18.91
CA VAL A 579 8.13 48.07 -18.57
C VAL A 579 9.54 47.86 -19.13
N ASP A 580 10.44 47.41 -18.27
CA ASP A 580 11.82 47.08 -18.63
C ASP A 580 12.03 45.57 -18.54
N TYR A 581 12.91 45.03 -19.39
CA TYR A 581 13.30 43.63 -19.39
C TYR A 581 14.82 43.51 -19.14
N GLU A 582 15.21 42.49 -18.37
CA GLU A 582 16.60 42.03 -18.37
C GLU A 582 16.87 41.17 -19.62
N GLY A 583 18.10 41.20 -20.12
CA GLY A 583 18.48 40.51 -21.35
C GLY A 583 18.37 41.35 -22.63
N SER A 584 18.41 40.70 -23.80
CA SER A 584 18.45 41.38 -25.10
C SER A 584 17.51 40.80 -26.16
N GLY A 585 16.68 39.82 -25.79
CA GLY A 585 15.76 39.14 -26.71
C GLY A 585 16.43 38.20 -27.71
N SER A 586 17.70 37.84 -27.48
CA SER A 586 18.43 36.94 -28.37
C SER A 586 18.50 35.53 -27.79
N GLU A 587 18.63 34.50 -28.61
CA GLU A 587 18.83 33.10 -28.18
C GLU A 587 19.85 32.88 -27.03
N HIS A 588 20.90 33.70 -26.90
CA HIS A 588 21.92 33.54 -25.84
C HIS A 588 21.73 34.49 -24.64
N SER A 589 20.70 35.32 -24.69
CA SER A 589 20.32 36.31 -23.69
C SER A 589 18.88 36.71 -24.00
N PRO A 590 17.92 35.80 -23.75
CA PRO A 590 16.49 36.06 -23.92
C PRO A 590 16.06 37.18 -22.96
N TYR A 591 14.87 37.71 -23.17
CA TYR A 591 14.27 38.63 -22.21
C TYR A 591 13.69 37.83 -21.04
N GLN A 592 14.06 38.20 -19.83
CA GLN A 592 13.56 37.56 -18.61
C GLN A 592 12.21 38.14 -18.22
N ILE A 593 11.27 37.27 -17.90
CA ILE A 593 9.92 37.60 -17.46
C ILE A 593 9.77 37.08 -16.04
N SER A 594 9.67 38.00 -15.09
CA SER A 594 9.48 37.69 -13.67
C SER A 594 8.09 38.05 -13.17
N ASN A 595 7.23 38.61 -14.03
CA ASN A 595 5.93 39.12 -13.61
C ASN A 595 4.95 39.36 -14.78
N VAL A 596 3.65 39.42 -14.48
CA VAL A 596 2.57 39.50 -15.49
C VAL A 596 2.59 40.74 -16.39
N ASP A 597 3.10 41.89 -15.92
CA ASP A 597 3.23 43.10 -16.74
C ASP A 597 4.25 42.93 -17.87
N GLN A 598 5.37 42.26 -17.60
CA GLN A 598 6.36 41.92 -18.62
C GLN A 598 5.78 40.92 -19.63
N LEU A 599 4.96 39.97 -19.18
CA LEU A 599 4.28 39.02 -20.07
C LEU A 599 3.32 39.75 -21.04
N GLN A 600 2.48 40.64 -20.51
CA GLN A 600 1.50 41.43 -21.27
C GLN A 600 2.12 42.37 -22.31
N CYS A 601 3.34 42.83 -22.07
CA CYS A 601 4.02 43.80 -22.92
C CYS A 601 4.88 43.19 -24.05
N ILE A 602 4.89 41.87 -24.21
CA ILE A 602 5.61 41.18 -25.29
C ILE A 602 5.20 41.69 -26.69
N ASN A 603 3.90 41.98 -26.88
CA ASN A 603 3.38 42.54 -28.13
C ASN A 603 4.08 43.85 -28.54
N ASP A 604 4.40 44.71 -27.58
CA ASP A 604 5.10 45.99 -27.81
C ASP A 604 6.63 45.83 -27.82
N GLN A 605 7.15 44.87 -27.07
CA GLN A 605 8.58 44.62 -26.93
C GLN A 605 9.18 44.01 -28.21
N GLY A 606 8.58 42.94 -28.74
CA GLY A 606 9.05 42.28 -29.96
C GLY A 606 8.57 40.84 -30.10
N LEU A 607 7.74 40.58 -31.12
CA LEU A 607 7.17 39.25 -31.38
C LEU A 607 8.13 38.25 -32.04
N ASP A 608 9.32 38.69 -32.47
CA ASP A 608 10.36 37.85 -33.09
C ASP A 608 11.52 37.51 -32.12
N ASP A 609 11.45 37.99 -30.87
CA ASP A 609 12.53 37.87 -29.87
C ASP A 609 12.40 36.60 -29.02
N HIS A 610 13.43 36.29 -28.22
CA HIS A 610 13.44 35.16 -27.28
C HIS A 610 13.09 35.62 -25.86
N TYR A 611 12.29 34.83 -25.14
CA TYR A 611 11.81 35.08 -23.79
C TYR A 611 11.98 33.84 -22.91
N GLU A 612 12.31 34.05 -21.65
CA GLU A 612 12.37 33.00 -20.61
C GLU A 612 11.62 33.49 -19.37
N LEU A 613 10.76 32.66 -18.78
CA LEU A 613 10.29 32.92 -17.42
C LEU A 613 11.44 32.67 -16.44
N VAL A 614 11.48 33.45 -15.36
CA VAL A 614 12.48 33.30 -14.28
C VAL A 614 11.86 33.22 -12.89
N ASP A 615 10.55 33.41 -12.82
CA ASP A 615 9.72 33.33 -11.61
C ASP A 615 8.32 32.88 -12.05
N ASP A 616 7.56 32.30 -11.13
CA ASP A 616 6.13 32.04 -11.32
C ASP A 616 5.36 33.36 -11.47
N ILE A 617 4.23 33.30 -12.17
CA ILE A 617 3.48 34.47 -12.60
C ILE A 617 2.03 34.41 -12.12
N ASP A 618 1.70 35.20 -11.11
CA ASP A 618 0.32 35.44 -10.70
C ASP A 618 -0.41 36.38 -11.66
N ALA A 619 -1.29 35.78 -12.49
CA ALA A 619 -2.09 36.48 -13.49
C ALA A 619 -3.54 36.73 -13.05
N HIS A 620 -3.92 36.39 -11.81
CA HIS A 620 -5.29 36.59 -11.26
C HIS A 620 -5.86 38.01 -11.47
N GLY A 621 -5.02 39.05 -11.42
CA GLY A 621 -5.44 40.45 -11.65
C GLY A 621 -5.82 40.78 -13.09
N THR A 622 -5.47 39.94 -14.05
CA THR A 622 -5.72 40.19 -15.48
C THR A 622 -7.20 40.29 -15.80
N GLU A 623 -8.10 39.69 -15.00
CA GLU A 623 -9.56 39.81 -15.16
C GLU A 623 -10.06 41.27 -15.13
N TYR A 624 -9.27 42.22 -14.62
CA TYR A 624 -9.61 43.64 -14.56
C TYR A 624 -8.98 44.48 -15.68
N TRP A 625 -8.15 43.88 -16.52
CA TRP A 625 -7.32 44.60 -17.48
C TRP A 625 -8.03 44.88 -18.81
N ASN A 626 -7.48 45.84 -19.54
CA ASN A 626 -7.77 46.13 -20.94
C ASN A 626 -9.27 46.31 -21.25
N PRO A 627 -9.99 47.23 -20.58
CA PRO A 627 -11.42 47.48 -20.83
C PRO A 627 -11.68 48.21 -22.16
N VAL A 628 -10.71 48.21 -23.07
CA VAL A 628 -10.69 48.97 -24.31
C VAL A 628 -10.97 48.02 -25.48
N VAL A 629 -11.75 48.49 -26.46
CA VAL A 629 -12.10 47.75 -27.67
C VAL A 629 -11.63 48.52 -28.90
N SER A 630 -10.95 47.81 -29.81
CA SER A 630 -10.53 48.32 -31.10
C SER A 630 -11.71 48.44 -32.06
N HIS A 631 -11.89 49.62 -32.64
CA HIS A 631 -12.97 49.90 -33.58
C HIS A 631 -12.39 50.31 -34.93
N SER A 632 -13.10 49.96 -35.99
CA SER A 632 -12.85 50.54 -37.31
C SER A 632 -14.13 51.02 -37.97
N GLU A 633 -14.06 52.15 -38.67
CA GLU A 633 -15.20 52.66 -39.43
C GLU A 633 -14.77 53.44 -40.67
N THR A 634 -15.61 53.38 -41.71
CA THR A 634 -15.43 54.17 -42.91
C THR A 634 -16.32 55.40 -42.86
N VAL A 635 -15.72 56.58 -42.90
CA VAL A 635 -16.45 57.85 -42.92
C VAL A 635 -16.41 58.44 -44.32
N HIS A 636 -17.58 58.85 -44.83
CA HIS A 636 -17.71 59.46 -46.15
C HIS A 636 -17.91 60.98 -46.07
N ALA A 637 -17.23 61.73 -46.93
CA ALA A 637 -17.36 63.19 -46.97
C ALA A 637 -18.78 63.61 -47.39
N GLU A 638 -19.41 64.55 -46.66
CA GLU A 638 -20.78 64.98 -46.97
C GLU A 638 -20.90 65.60 -48.39
N ARG A 639 -19.82 66.24 -48.88
CA ARG A 639 -19.70 66.79 -50.25
C ARG A 639 -18.25 66.93 -50.71
N GLY A 640 -17.89 66.24 -51.79
CA GLY A 640 -16.56 66.35 -52.39
C GLY A 640 -15.58 65.46 -51.64
N GLU A 641 -14.41 65.99 -51.31
CA GLU A 641 -13.35 65.29 -50.57
C GLU A 641 -13.17 65.97 -49.20
N PHE A 642 -12.71 65.22 -48.19
CA PHE A 642 -12.23 65.78 -46.93
C PHE A 642 -11.03 66.71 -47.16
N GLY A 643 -10.87 67.72 -46.30
CA GLY A 643 -9.69 68.58 -46.31
C GLY A 643 -9.51 69.34 -44.99
N ALA A 644 -8.46 70.16 -44.95
CA ALA A 644 -7.99 70.77 -43.71
C ALA A 644 -9.10 71.56 -42.98
N GLY A 645 -9.33 71.21 -41.71
CA GLY A 645 -10.34 71.77 -40.83
C GLY A 645 -11.69 71.06 -40.85
N ASP A 646 -11.83 69.95 -41.59
CA ASP A 646 -12.99 69.07 -41.48
C ASP A 646 -12.91 68.28 -40.18
N LEU A 647 -14.05 68.23 -39.46
CA LEU A 647 -14.21 67.53 -38.19
C LEU A 647 -15.02 66.26 -38.42
N ILE A 648 -14.53 65.15 -37.88
CA ILE A 648 -15.11 63.82 -37.99
C ILE A 648 -15.39 63.33 -36.57
N GLU A 649 -16.63 62.93 -36.31
CA GLU A 649 -17.06 62.31 -35.06
C GLU A 649 -17.01 60.79 -35.25
N LEU A 650 -16.20 60.12 -34.44
CA LEU A 650 -16.10 58.67 -34.39
C LEU A 650 -17.31 58.06 -33.66
N SER A 651 -17.68 56.86 -34.06
CA SER A 651 -18.90 56.18 -33.64
C SER A 651 -18.83 55.64 -32.21
N ASN A 652 -17.64 55.31 -31.70
CA ASN A 652 -17.43 54.77 -30.36
C ASN A 652 -16.54 55.70 -29.53
N THR A 653 -16.92 55.95 -28.28
CA THR A 653 -16.31 56.96 -27.41
C THR A 653 -16.49 56.57 -25.94
N PRO A 654 -15.58 56.93 -25.01
CA PRO A 654 -14.37 57.73 -25.22
C PRO A 654 -13.30 57.01 -26.03
N VAL A 655 -12.66 57.73 -26.95
CA VAL A 655 -11.54 57.23 -27.75
C VAL A 655 -10.25 57.33 -26.95
N VAL A 656 -9.43 56.29 -26.95
CA VAL A 656 -8.12 56.28 -26.30
C VAL A 656 -7.20 57.28 -27.00
N GLU A 657 -6.48 58.09 -26.22
CA GLU A 657 -5.58 59.07 -26.81
C GLU A 657 -4.43 58.35 -27.55
N ARG A 658 -4.16 58.78 -28.78
CA ARG A 658 -3.13 58.22 -29.69
C ARG A 658 -3.43 56.86 -30.32
N SER A 659 -4.60 56.26 -30.08
CA SER A 659 -5.01 55.03 -30.78
C SER A 659 -5.53 55.28 -32.21
N VAL A 660 -5.92 56.52 -32.52
CA VAL A 660 -6.55 56.84 -33.81
C VAL A 660 -5.52 56.76 -34.94
N GLU A 661 -5.83 55.99 -35.96
CA GLU A 661 -5.19 56.04 -37.27
C GLU A 661 -6.23 56.39 -38.36
N VAL A 662 -5.74 57.00 -39.44
CA VAL A 662 -6.58 57.42 -40.57
C VAL A 662 -5.93 57.00 -41.88
N ASP A 663 -6.53 56.01 -42.56
CA ASP A 663 -6.09 55.52 -43.86
C ASP A 663 -6.99 56.06 -44.98
N ALA A 664 -6.39 56.59 -46.04
CA ALA A 664 -7.09 57.06 -47.23
C ALA A 664 -7.23 55.97 -48.32
N GLY A 665 -6.76 54.75 -48.07
CA GLY A 665 -6.69 53.60 -48.96
C GLY A 665 -5.42 53.57 -49.82
N ALA A 666 -5.03 52.37 -50.26
CA ALA A 666 -3.75 52.00 -50.90
C ALA A 666 -3.25 52.84 -52.12
N TRP A 667 -4.05 53.76 -52.66
CA TRP A 667 -3.68 54.62 -53.81
C TRP A 667 -3.62 56.11 -53.48
N ASN A 668 -3.95 56.49 -52.25
CA ASN A 668 -3.96 57.85 -51.76
C ASN A 668 -2.82 58.04 -50.76
N SER A 669 -2.43 59.29 -50.45
CA SER A 669 -1.66 59.54 -49.23
C SER A 669 -2.60 59.80 -48.07
N ASP A 670 -2.24 59.32 -46.89
CA ASP A 670 -3.02 59.50 -45.68
C ASP A 670 -2.99 60.96 -45.20
N PRO A 671 -4.09 61.45 -44.62
CA PRO A 671 -4.18 62.80 -44.10
C PRO A 671 -3.36 62.97 -42.82
N ASP A 672 -2.79 64.16 -42.62
CA ASP A 672 -2.39 64.57 -41.27
C ASP A 672 -3.69 64.81 -40.46
N PHE A 673 -3.75 64.39 -39.20
CA PHE A 673 -4.92 64.57 -38.34
C PHE A 673 -4.55 64.94 -36.90
N GLU A 674 -5.53 65.42 -36.13
CA GLU A 674 -5.43 65.67 -34.69
C GLU A 674 -6.71 65.19 -34.01
N LEU A 675 -6.58 64.36 -32.95
CA LEU A 675 -7.71 64.06 -32.06
C LEU A 675 -7.97 65.29 -31.18
N VAL A 676 -9.08 65.98 -31.43
CA VAL A 676 -9.42 67.26 -30.78
C VAL A 676 -10.20 67.05 -29.48
N ASP A 677 -10.98 65.98 -29.39
CA ASP A 677 -11.72 65.61 -28.19
C ASP A 677 -11.85 64.08 -28.11
N ALA A 678 -11.12 63.48 -27.18
CA ALA A 678 -11.14 62.04 -26.92
C ALA A 678 -12.50 61.58 -26.34
N GLU A 679 -13.13 62.38 -25.47
CA GLU A 679 -14.42 62.01 -24.84
C GLU A 679 -15.56 61.91 -25.86
N SER A 680 -15.50 62.72 -26.93
CA SER A 680 -16.51 62.71 -28.00
C SER A 680 -16.00 62.17 -29.34
N GLY A 681 -14.78 61.62 -29.37
CA GLY A 681 -14.18 61.01 -30.56
C GLY A 681 -14.03 61.95 -31.76
N VAL A 682 -13.72 63.23 -31.52
CA VAL A 682 -13.66 64.24 -32.59
C VAL A 682 -12.24 64.33 -33.17
N VAL A 683 -12.08 63.97 -34.44
CA VAL A 683 -10.83 64.08 -35.21
C VAL A 683 -10.90 65.24 -36.20
N GLU A 684 -9.89 66.10 -36.22
CA GLU A 684 -9.72 67.18 -37.20
C GLU A 684 -8.66 66.81 -38.25
N ILE A 685 -9.03 66.81 -39.53
CA ILE A 685 -8.08 66.67 -40.64
C ILE A 685 -7.25 67.95 -40.77
N GLN A 686 -5.93 67.84 -40.80
CA GLN A 686 -4.99 68.96 -40.73
C GLN A 686 -4.50 69.44 -42.10
N ASP A 687 -4.63 68.63 -43.15
CA ASP A 687 -4.16 68.98 -44.50
C ASP A 687 -5.20 68.70 -45.60
N ASN A 688 -4.85 68.98 -46.86
CA ASN A 688 -5.77 68.84 -47.99
C ASN A 688 -5.25 67.78 -48.96
N PRO A 689 -6.14 67.02 -49.63
CA PRO A 689 -5.75 65.97 -50.55
C PRO A 689 -4.89 66.54 -51.67
N ARG A 690 -3.86 65.80 -52.07
CA ARG A 690 -3.04 66.18 -53.22
C ARG A 690 -3.85 65.93 -54.49
N TRP A 691 -3.41 66.53 -55.58
CA TRP A 691 -4.07 66.41 -56.89
C TRP A 691 -4.25 64.97 -57.44
N SER A 692 -3.56 63.99 -56.86
CA SER A 692 -3.62 62.56 -57.19
C SER A 692 -4.53 61.77 -56.27
N ASP A 693 -4.88 62.33 -55.11
CA ASP A 693 -5.55 61.62 -54.03
C ASP A 693 -7.04 61.90 -54.11
N ASN A 694 -7.84 60.97 -53.60
CA ASN A 694 -9.29 61.10 -53.48
C ASN A 694 -9.73 60.72 -52.07
N TRP A 695 -9.88 61.73 -51.20
CA TRP A 695 -10.40 61.56 -49.84
C TRP A 695 -11.92 61.74 -49.81
N GLU A 696 -12.65 61.09 -50.71
CA GLU A 696 -14.13 61.01 -50.64
C GLU A 696 -14.59 60.09 -49.48
N GLU A 697 -13.72 59.15 -49.09
CA GLU A 697 -13.86 58.23 -47.96
C GLU A 697 -12.53 58.13 -47.22
N LEU A 698 -12.59 58.02 -45.90
CA LEU A 698 -11.45 57.77 -45.02
C LEU A 698 -11.81 56.61 -44.10
N TYR A 699 -10.83 55.76 -43.82
CA TYR A 699 -10.92 54.61 -42.93
C TYR A 699 -10.27 55.01 -41.62
N PHE A 700 -11.00 54.88 -40.52
CA PHE A 700 -10.51 55.12 -39.17
C PHE A 700 -10.35 53.78 -38.48
N SER A 701 -9.21 53.57 -37.83
CA SER A 701 -9.02 52.57 -36.77
C SER A 701 -8.71 53.33 -35.48
N TYR A 702 -9.32 52.93 -34.37
CA TYR A 702 -9.12 53.57 -33.08
C TYR A 702 -9.65 52.70 -31.96
N ASP A 703 -9.04 52.85 -30.79
CA ASP A 703 -9.50 52.14 -29.60
C ASP A 703 -10.44 53.03 -28.80
N ALA A 704 -11.50 52.46 -28.26
CA ALA A 704 -12.45 53.15 -27.39
C ALA A 704 -12.80 52.27 -26.21
N LEU A 705 -13.12 52.87 -25.06
CA LEU A 705 -13.58 52.09 -23.90
C LEU A 705 -14.84 51.29 -24.29
N ALA A 706 -14.90 50.02 -23.87
CA ALA A 706 -16.04 49.15 -24.10
C ALA A 706 -17.36 49.85 -23.69
N GLU A 707 -18.45 49.65 -24.43
CA GLU A 707 -19.75 50.30 -24.13
C GLU A 707 -20.26 49.99 -22.71
N SER A 708 -19.85 48.84 -22.13
CA SER A 708 -20.15 48.44 -20.75
C SER A 708 -19.10 48.92 -19.73
N GLY A 709 -17.87 49.22 -20.17
CA GLY A 709 -16.70 49.41 -19.30
C GLY A 709 -16.25 48.12 -18.61
N GLU A 710 -16.66 46.96 -19.11
CA GLU A 710 -16.22 45.65 -18.62
C GLU A 710 -14.78 45.38 -19.09
N PRO A 711 -13.91 44.89 -18.19
CA PRO A 711 -12.59 44.37 -18.55
C PRO A 711 -12.66 43.29 -19.64
N ARG A 712 -11.55 43.09 -20.37
CA ARG A 712 -11.44 42.02 -21.39
C ARG A 712 -10.31 41.05 -21.11
N GLY A 713 -9.74 41.12 -19.92
CA GLY A 713 -8.65 40.25 -19.55
C GLY A 713 -7.30 40.68 -20.13
N PHE A 714 -6.34 39.78 -20.02
CA PHE A 714 -5.05 39.85 -20.70
C PHE A 714 -5.23 39.99 -22.23
N GLU A 715 -4.29 40.67 -22.88
CA GLU A 715 -4.27 40.81 -24.34
C GLU A 715 -3.41 39.69 -24.96
N PRO A 716 -3.98 38.80 -25.80
CA PRO A 716 -3.23 37.70 -26.40
C PRO A 716 -1.93 38.15 -27.07
N ILE A 717 -0.87 37.37 -26.90
CA ILE A 717 0.43 37.60 -27.53
C ILE A 717 0.35 37.16 -28.99
N GLY A 718 0.60 38.07 -29.93
CA GLY A 718 0.53 37.79 -31.36
C GLY A 718 -0.89 37.58 -31.87
N GLN A 719 -1.69 38.64 -31.99
CA GLN A 719 -3.14 38.56 -32.28
C GLN A 719 -3.50 38.25 -33.75
N ASP A 720 -2.56 38.33 -34.68
CA ASP A 720 -2.85 38.22 -36.12
C ASP A 720 -2.63 36.81 -36.66
N GLY A 721 -3.55 35.90 -36.36
CA GLY A 721 -3.64 34.59 -36.98
C GLY A 721 -4.16 34.61 -38.42
N ASN A 722 -4.14 33.46 -39.11
CA ASN A 722 -4.64 33.36 -40.48
C ASN A 722 -6.13 32.99 -40.52
N PRO A 723 -7.06 33.89 -40.90
CA PRO A 723 -8.50 33.66 -40.81
C PRO A 723 -9.07 32.81 -41.97
N TYR A 724 -8.24 32.06 -42.69
CA TYR A 724 -8.60 31.27 -43.88
C TYR A 724 -9.54 32.01 -44.86
N ALA A 725 -9.20 33.24 -45.26
CA ALA A 725 -10.00 33.93 -46.26
C ALA A 725 -9.89 33.22 -47.62
N ALA A 726 -11.02 32.68 -48.11
CA ALA A 726 -11.15 31.89 -49.35
C ALA A 726 -10.70 32.57 -50.67
N HIS A 727 -10.03 33.73 -50.65
CA HIS A 727 -9.66 34.49 -51.84
C HIS A 727 -8.25 35.09 -51.78
N GLY A 728 -7.23 34.22 -51.76
CA GLY A 728 -5.98 34.44 -52.50
C GLY A 728 -5.10 35.61 -52.07
N ASP A 729 -5.31 36.20 -50.90
CA ASP A 729 -4.32 37.04 -50.25
C ASP A 729 -3.56 36.15 -49.26
N GLN A 730 -2.47 35.55 -49.73
CA GLN A 730 -1.46 34.96 -48.86
C GLN A 730 -0.51 36.09 -48.45
N GLY A 731 -1.06 37.05 -47.69
CA GLY A 731 -0.24 38.04 -47.00
C GLY A 731 0.52 37.34 -45.88
N THR A 732 1.75 37.76 -45.65
CA THR A 732 2.42 37.54 -44.36
C THR A 732 1.53 38.18 -43.29
N SER A 733 0.94 37.41 -42.38
CA SER A 733 0.38 37.98 -41.16
C SER A 733 1.54 38.70 -40.45
N SER A 734 1.45 40.02 -40.32
CA SER A 734 2.38 40.79 -39.52
C SER A 734 1.71 40.95 -38.17
N GLY A 735 2.12 40.18 -37.16
CA GLY A 735 1.50 40.23 -35.83
C GLY A 735 1.24 38.86 -35.19
N SER A 736 1.78 37.76 -35.71
CA SER A 736 1.93 36.49 -34.98
C SER A 736 3.16 36.53 -34.09
N PHE A 737 3.20 35.70 -33.05
CA PHE A 737 4.44 35.44 -32.30
C PHE A 737 5.33 34.48 -33.10
N ASP A 738 6.48 34.96 -33.57
CA ASP A 738 7.45 34.23 -34.40
C ASP A 738 8.77 33.94 -33.65
N GLY A 739 8.84 34.35 -32.38
CA GLY A 739 9.97 34.20 -31.48
C GLY A 739 10.04 32.84 -30.77
N HIS A 740 10.75 32.83 -29.66
CA HIS A 740 10.91 31.66 -28.78
C HIS A 740 10.49 32.05 -27.36
N PHE A 741 9.63 31.26 -26.76
CA PHE A 741 9.18 31.43 -25.39
C PHE A 741 9.45 30.14 -24.62
N ASP A 742 10.27 30.23 -23.59
CA ASP A 742 10.58 29.14 -22.68
C ASP A 742 9.94 29.46 -21.32
N GLY A 743 9.02 28.61 -20.87
CA GLY A 743 8.43 28.73 -19.55
C GLY A 743 9.37 28.29 -18.42
N ASN A 744 10.48 27.60 -18.76
CA ASN A 744 11.53 27.20 -17.81
C ASN A 744 10.99 26.51 -16.54
N GLY A 745 9.90 25.73 -16.66
CA GLY A 745 9.28 25.03 -15.53
C GLY A 745 8.37 25.88 -14.64
N HIS A 746 8.35 27.20 -14.80
CA HIS A 746 7.55 28.12 -14.00
C HIS A 746 6.05 28.07 -14.32
N LEU A 747 5.24 28.33 -13.31
CA LEU A 747 3.78 28.37 -13.39
C LEU A 747 3.26 29.76 -13.76
N ILE A 748 2.26 29.83 -14.64
CA ILE A 748 1.42 31.01 -14.82
C ILE A 748 0.02 30.67 -14.34
N GLU A 749 -0.45 31.31 -13.27
CA GLU A 749 -1.72 30.97 -12.62
C GLU A 749 -2.75 32.09 -12.69
N GLY A 750 -4.04 31.75 -12.85
CA GLY A 750 -5.15 32.70 -12.75
C GLY A 750 -5.31 33.61 -13.98
N LEU A 751 -4.79 33.18 -15.14
CA LEU A 751 -4.85 33.98 -16.37
C LEU A 751 -6.28 34.13 -16.88
N SER A 752 -6.80 35.36 -16.94
CA SER A 752 -8.13 35.66 -17.47
C SER A 752 -8.07 36.40 -18.81
N ILE A 753 -8.80 35.90 -19.81
CA ILE A 753 -8.95 36.52 -21.14
C ILE A 753 -10.44 36.46 -21.53
N ASP A 754 -11.16 37.58 -21.52
CA ASP A 754 -12.60 37.64 -21.85
C ASP A 754 -12.86 38.46 -23.13
N ARG A 755 -12.77 37.77 -24.27
CA ARG A 755 -12.80 38.36 -25.62
C ARG A 755 -13.78 37.62 -26.55
N PRO A 756 -15.07 37.51 -26.19
CA PRO A 756 -16.03 36.63 -26.86
C PRO A 756 -16.31 36.99 -28.32
N ASP A 757 -15.99 38.21 -28.75
CA ASP A 757 -16.14 38.70 -30.12
C ASP A 757 -14.84 38.66 -30.96
N GLU A 758 -13.72 38.23 -30.39
CA GLU A 758 -12.41 38.16 -31.06
C GLU A 758 -12.01 36.72 -31.42
N ARG A 759 -11.21 36.59 -32.48
CA ARG A 759 -10.60 35.29 -32.86
C ARG A 759 -9.17 35.27 -32.36
N PHE A 760 -8.58 34.08 -32.30
CA PHE A 760 -7.19 33.87 -31.90
C PHE A 760 -6.97 34.30 -30.45
N VAL A 761 -7.57 33.54 -29.54
CA VAL A 761 -7.62 33.86 -28.11
C VAL A 761 -6.95 32.73 -27.32
N GLY A 762 -6.05 33.11 -26.44
CA GLY A 762 -5.18 32.28 -25.61
C GLY A 762 -4.05 33.14 -25.08
N LEU A 763 -3.15 32.61 -24.24
CA LEU A 763 -1.95 33.35 -23.85
C LEU A 763 -1.22 33.88 -25.10
N PHE A 764 -1.08 33.01 -26.09
CA PHE A 764 -0.72 33.36 -27.46
C PHE A 764 -1.98 33.32 -28.34
N GLY A 765 -2.29 34.42 -29.02
CA GLY A 765 -3.40 34.45 -29.97
C GLY A 765 -3.10 33.56 -31.17
N ALA A 766 -1.98 33.83 -31.83
CA ALA A 766 -1.49 33.07 -32.96
C ALA A 766 0.03 33.09 -33.04
N THR A 767 0.59 31.93 -33.37
CA THR A 767 2.03 31.77 -33.50
C THR A 767 2.45 31.57 -34.96
N GLY A 768 3.71 31.86 -35.23
CA GLY A 768 4.29 32.03 -36.55
C GLY A 768 4.02 30.85 -37.47
N HIS A 769 3.24 31.07 -38.52
CA HIS A 769 2.93 30.06 -39.52
C HIS A 769 3.77 30.24 -40.79
N THR A 770 4.36 29.15 -41.26
CA THR A 770 5.15 29.12 -42.49
C THR A 770 4.36 28.58 -43.67
N THR A 771 4.81 28.89 -44.89
CA THR A 771 4.10 28.46 -46.09
C THR A 771 4.21 26.94 -46.27
N ASN A 772 3.32 26.33 -47.06
CA ASN A 772 3.42 24.91 -47.48
C ASN A 772 4.78 24.51 -48.15
N ALA A 773 5.72 25.45 -48.33
CA ALA A 773 7.08 25.18 -48.81
C ALA A 773 8.08 24.86 -47.69
N ASP A 774 7.73 25.17 -46.45
CA ASP A 774 8.57 25.05 -45.26
C ASP A 774 8.27 23.72 -44.53
N PRO A 775 9.25 23.11 -43.84
CA PRO A 775 9.00 21.93 -43.00
C PRO A 775 7.89 22.16 -41.97
N VAL A 776 7.20 21.08 -41.57
CA VAL A 776 6.29 21.12 -40.41
C VAL A 776 7.07 21.60 -39.19
N GLY A 777 6.43 22.40 -38.34
CA GLY A 777 7.06 22.98 -37.16
C GLY A 777 8.00 24.17 -37.45
N SER A 778 8.11 24.63 -38.69
CA SER A 778 8.88 25.87 -38.96
C SER A 778 8.05 27.07 -38.52
N GLY A 779 8.60 27.88 -37.61
CA GLY A 779 7.93 29.04 -37.02
C GLY A 779 8.56 29.38 -35.67
N SER A 780 7.72 29.81 -34.74
CA SER A 780 8.05 29.99 -33.33
C SER A 780 8.31 28.67 -32.59
N THR A 781 8.90 28.76 -31.41
CA THR A 781 8.93 27.68 -30.42
C THR A 781 8.30 28.19 -29.13
N ILE A 782 7.34 27.45 -28.59
CA ILE A 782 6.81 27.63 -27.23
C ILE A 782 7.11 26.33 -26.49
N GLU A 783 7.83 26.40 -25.38
CA GLU A 783 8.22 25.23 -24.59
C GLU A 783 8.12 25.47 -23.09
N ASN A 784 7.95 24.40 -22.31
CA ASN A 784 7.95 24.40 -20.85
C ASN A 784 6.91 25.32 -20.19
N VAL A 785 5.78 25.56 -20.85
CA VAL A 785 4.76 26.48 -20.32
C VAL A 785 3.72 25.71 -19.52
N ARG A 786 3.59 26.06 -18.24
CA ARG A 786 2.58 25.52 -17.33
C ARG A 786 1.56 26.60 -17.03
N LEU A 787 0.30 26.36 -17.40
CA LEU A 787 -0.81 27.25 -17.08
C LEU A 787 -1.77 26.56 -16.10
N ALA A 788 -2.07 27.22 -14.98
CA ALA A 788 -3.08 26.81 -14.01
C ALA A 788 -4.19 27.86 -13.87
N ASP A 789 -5.39 27.40 -13.50
CA ASP A 789 -6.60 28.23 -13.35
C ASP A 789 -6.82 29.26 -14.46
N VAL A 790 -6.68 28.84 -15.74
CA VAL A 790 -6.94 29.77 -16.85
C VAL A 790 -8.44 29.94 -17.07
N ASN A 791 -8.89 31.15 -17.38
CA ASN A 791 -10.25 31.44 -17.81
C ASN A 791 -10.23 32.20 -19.14
N VAL A 792 -10.36 31.46 -20.24
CA VAL A 792 -10.23 31.99 -21.60
C VAL A 792 -11.57 31.91 -22.33
N HIS A 793 -12.11 33.06 -22.74
CA HIS A 793 -13.32 33.20 -23.52
C HIS A 793 -13.05 33.92 -24.84
N GLY A 794 -13.32 33.25 -25.96
CA GLY A 794 -13.11 33.81 -27.29
C GLY A 794 -14.27 33.57 -28.25
N ARG A 795 -14.14 34.05 -29.49
CA ARG A 795 -15.10 33.75 -30.57
C ARG A 795 -14.79 32.43 -31.25
N GLN A 796 -13.55 32.23 -31.70
CA GLN A 796 -13.09 31.12 -32.54
C GLN A 796 -11.55 31.09 -32.58
N HIS A 797 -10.94 29.91 -32.74
CA HIS A 797 -9.49 29.71 -32.54
C HIS A 797 -9.12 30.06 -31.11
N VAL A 798 -9.65 29.28 -30.18
CA VAL A 798 -9.50 29.51 -28.75
C VAL A 798 -8.75 28.33 -28.13
N GLY A 799 -7.67 28.61 -27.41
CA GLY A 799 -6.92 27.64 -26.61
C GLY A 799 -6.43 28.32 -25.34
N GLY A 800 -6.21 27.56 -24.27
CA GLY A 800 -5.61 28.10 -23.04
C GLY A 800 -4.25 28.71 -23.33
N LEU A 801 -3.37 27.94 -23.98
CA LEU A 801 -2.03 28.38 -24.37
C LEU A 801 -2.01 29.08 -25.73
N VAL A 802 -2.52 28.44 -26.79
CA VAL A 802 -2.45 28.99 -28.14
C VAL A 802 -3.80 28.94 -28.88
N GLY A 803 -4.30 30.10 -29.33
CA GLY A 803 -5.49 30.16 -30.16
C GLY A 803 -5.30 29.46 -31.52
N GLN A 804 -4.27 29.83 -32.27
CA GLN A 804 -3.82 29.14 -33.49
C GLN A 804 -2.31 28.88 -33.47
N ALA A 805 -1.92 27.62 -33.40
CA ALA A 805 -0.52 27.22 -33.37
C ALA A 805 0.06 27.08 -34.79
N GLY A 806 1.13 27.83 -35.07
CA GLY A 806 2.21 27.51 -35.99
C GLY A 806 3.50 27.19 -35.23
N GLY A 807 4.56 26.78 -35.93
CA GLY A 807 5.83 26.43 -35.25
C GLY A 807 5.71 25.16 -34.40
N ALA A 808 6.44 25.09 -33.28
CA ALA A 808 6.41 23.99 -32.32
C ALA A 808 5.85 24.43 -30.95
N VAL A 809 5.04 23.57 -30.34
CA VAL A 809 4.61 23.65 -28.93
C VAL A 809 5.11 22.38 -28.26
N ILE A 810 5.88 22.50 -27.18
CA ILE A 810 6.69 21.42 -26.56
C ILE A 810 6.47 21.43 -25.05
N GLU A 811 6.32 20.26 -24.41
CA GLU A 811 6.37 20.08 -22.95
C GLU A 811 5.55 21.16 -22.22
N SER A 812 4.25 21.22 -22.54
CA SER A 812 3.39 22.32 -22.10
C SER A 812 2.03 21.80 -21.67
N ARG A 813 1.50 22.43 -20.60
CA ARG A 813 0.19 22.10 -20.04
C ARG A 813 -0.70 23.32 -19.86
N SER A 814 -2.00 23.07 -19.94
CA SER A 814 -3.01 24.06 -19.59
C SER A 814 -4.13 23.41 -18.79
N GLU A 815 -4.43 24.02 -17.66
CA GLU A 815 -5.53 23.68 -16.78
C GLU A 815 -6.47 24.87 -16.62
N GLY A 816 -7.77 24.64 -16.78
CA GLY A 816 -8.80 25.64 -16.49
C GLY A 816 -10.02 25.58 -17.40
N HIS A 817 -10.66 26.73 -17.61
CA HIS A 817 -11.89 26.90 -18.39
C HIS A 817 -11.63 27.62 -19.72
N VAL A 818 -11.89 26.94 -20.83
CA VAL A 818 -11.75 27.48 -22.18
C VAL A 818 -13.08 27.44 -22.92
N GLU A 819 -13.61 28.61 -23.28
CA GLU A 819 -14.90 28.76 -23.95
C GLU A 819 -14.79 29.50 -25.28
N ALA A 820 -15.48 29.01 -26.31
CA ALA A 820 -15.59 29.67 -27.60
C ALA A 820 -17.05 29.81 -28.07
N GLN A 821 -17.39 30.97 -28.65
CA GLN A 821 -18.72 31.22 -29.22
C GLN A 821 -19.01 30.38 -30.48
N GLU A 822 -17.97 29.91 -31.16
CA GLU A 822 -17.98 29.05 -32.34
C GLU A 822 -17.02 27.87 -32.13
N GLN A 823 -17.05 26.86 -33.00
CA GLN A 823 -16.07 25.77 -33.03
C GLN A 823 -14.66 26.26 -33.45
N LEU A 824 -13.65 25.39 -33.34
CA LEU A 824 -12.20 25.64 -33.26
C LEU A 824 -11.76 26.09 -31.87
N VAL A 825 -12.00 25.20 -30.91
CA VAL A 825 -11.61 25.38 -29.52
C VAL A 825 -10.94 24.11 -28.99
N GLY A 826 -9.81 24.28 -28.32
CA GLY A 826 -9.07 23.24 -27.61
C GLY A 826 -8.76 23.68 -26.19
N GLY A 827 -8.53 22.77 -25.25
CA GLY A 827 -8.07 23.14 -23.90
C GLY A 827 -6.68 23.78 -23.94
N LEU A 828 -5.76 23.23 -24.73
CA LEU A 828 -4.43 23.81 -24.93
C LEU A 828 -4.34 24.63 -26.22
N ILE A 829 -4.78 24.04 -27.35
CA ILE A 829 -4.60 24.62 -28.69
C ILE A 829 -5.92 24.67 -29.48
N GLY A 830 -6.34 25.85 -29.93
CA GLY A 830 -7.58 25.98 -30.73
C GLY A 830 -7.49 25.36 -32.12
N ASP A 831 -6.49 25.74 -32.91
CA ASP A 831 -6.24 25.23 -34.27
C ASP A 831 -4.74 25.09 -34.54
N GLY A 832 -4.27 23.87 -34.79
CA GLY A 832 -2.90 23.63 -35.24
C GLY A 832 -2.80 23.80 -36.76
N ALA A 833 -2.06 24.78 -37.25
CA ALA A 833 -1.92 25.10 -38.66
C ALA A 833 -0.48 24.85 -39.16
N HIS A 834 -0.20 23.64 -39.65
CA HIS A 834 1.17 23.21 -40.06
C HIS A 834 2.19 23.27 -38.90
N ALA A 835 1.69 23.04 -37.68
CA ALA A 835 2.49 23.04 -36.45
C ALA A 835 3.07 21.65 -36.15
N ASN A 836 4.14 21.63 -35.36
CA ASN A 836 4.62 20.43 -34.68
C ASN A 836 4.02 20.41 -33.27
N ILE A 837 3.12 19.46 -33.03
CA ILE A 837 2.38 19.23 -31.78
C ILE A 837 2.59 17.75 -31.39
N ASP A 838 3.76 17.20 -31.71
CA ASP A 838 4.23 15.86 -31.34
C ASP A 838 5.24 15.96 -30.20
N ASN A 839 4.85 16.57 -29.07
CA ASN A 839 5.83 17.02 -28.07
C ASN A 839 5.25 17.11 -26.63
N GLU A 840 4.66 16.04 -26.11
CA GLU A 840 4.36 15.88 -24.67
C GLU A 840 3.43 16.96 -24.09
N LEU A 841 2.20 17.00 -24.60
CA LEU A 841 1.24 18.05 -24.27
C LEU A 841 0.09 17.57 -23.38
N VAL A 842 -0.30 18.40 -22.43
CA VAL A 842 -1.32 18.07 -21.42
C VAL A 842 -2.42 19.12 -21.40
N ALA A 843 -3.66 18.68 -21.22
CA ALA A 843 -4.78 19.58 -20.95
C ALA A 843 -5.78 19.01 -19.95
N GLU A 844 -6.19 19.85 -19.02
CA GLU A 844 -7.11 19.53 -17.93
C GLU A 844 -8.19 20.62 -17.78
N GLY A 845 -9.34 20.27 -17.20
CA GLY A 845 -10.42 21.23 -16.93
C GLY A 845 -11.60 21.17 -17.90
N THR A 846 -12.10 22.32 -18.37
CA THR A 846 -13.35 22.41 -19.14
C THR A 846 -13.18 23.13 -20.47
N VAL A 847 -13.64 22.51 -21.55
CA VAL A 847 -13.68 23.08 -22.90
C VAL A 847 -15.12 23.17 -23.41
N ILE A 848 -15.53 24.36 -23.84
CA ILE A 848 -16.88 24.59 -24.37
C ILE A 848 -16.80 25.24 -25.75
N GLY A 849 -17.42 24.63 -26.75
CA GLY A 849 -17.51 25.17 -28.10
C GLY A 849 -18.94 25.41 -28.59
N GLY A 850 -19.10 26.47 -29.39
CA GLY A 850 -20.38 26.89 -29.96
C GLY A 850 -20.72 26.29 -31.33
N ASP A 851 -21.54 27.00 -32.11
CA ASP A 851 -21.99 26.57 -33.45
C ASP A 851 -20.85 26.62 -34.50
N ASN A 852 -20.90 25.78 -35.55
CA ASN A 852 -19.94 25.84 -36.66
C ASN A 852 -20.42 26.78 -37.78
N LEU A 853 -20.13 28.07 -37.65
CA LEU A 853 -20.61 29.07 -38.60
C LEU A 853 -19.82 29.14 -39.92
N ASP A 854 -18.62 28.55 -39.98
CA ASP A 854 -17.70 28.61 -41.12
C ASP A 854 -17.63 27.28 -41.93
N GLY A 855 -18.49 26.32 -41.60
CA GLY A 855 -18.59 25.02 -42.28
C GLY A 855 -17.31 24.21 -42.15
N ILE A 856 -16.85 23.58 -43.24
CA ILE A 856 -15.68 22.66 -43.22
C ILE A 856 -14.37 23.27 -42.71
N ASN A 857 -14.26 24.59 -42.62
CA ASN A 857 -13.07 25.28 -42.13
C ASN A 857 -13.16 25.68 -40.65
N GLY A 858 -14.33 25.50 -40.01
CA GLY A 858 -14.59 25.87 -38.63
C GLY A 858 -15.00 24.70 -37.74
N GLU A 859 -14.60 23.47 -38.06
CA GLU A 859 -15.00 22.26 -37.33
C GLU A 859 -14.03 21.92 -36.20
N GLY A 860 -14.53 21.58 -35.00
CA GLY A 860 -13.76 20.92 -33.93
C GLY A 860 -13.86 21.57 -32.55
N ILE A 861 -14.18 20.74 -31.55
CA ILE A 861 -14.13 21.04 -30.11
C ILE A 861 -13.32 19.90 -29.48
N GLY A 862 -12.10 20.16 -29.02
CA GLY A 862 -11.20 19.13 -28.48
C GLY A 862 -10.79 19.42 -27.04
N GLY A 863 -10.54 18.41 -26.22
CA GLY A 863 -9.94 18.63 -24.90
C GLY A 863 -8.50 19.12 -25.00
N LEU A 864 -7.68 18.55 -25.87
CA LEU A 864 -6.30 19.02 -26.11
C LEU A 864 -6.24 20.02 -27.27
N ILE A 865 -6.71 19.60 -28.45
CA ILE A 865 -6.66 20.38 -29.69
C ILE A 865 -8.02 20.45 -30.39
N GLY A 866 -8.49 21.65 -30.70
CA GLY A 866 -9.75 21.81 -31.43
C GLY A 866 -9.69 21.17 -32.82
N ARG A 867 -8.64 21.49 -33.57
CA ARG A 867 -8.43 20.95 -34.93
C ARG A 867 -6.97 20.84 -35.33
N SER A 868 -6.65 19.76 -36.04
CA SER A 868 -5.40 19.62 -36.81
C SER A 868 -5.58 20.05 -38.27
N THR A 869 -5.03 21.18 -38.68
CA THR A 869 -5.14 21.74 -40.03
C THR A 869 -3.85 21.64 -40.84
N TRP A 870 -3.95 21.26 -42.12
CA TRP A 870 -2.82 21.09 -43.05
C TRP A 870 -1.92 19.90 -42.72
N GLN A 871 -0.62 20.10 -42.50
CA GLN A 871 0.35 19.04 -42.20
C GLN A 871 0.74 19.05 -40.71
N THR A 872 -0.17 19.47 -39.84
CA THR A 872 0.04 19.41 -38.40
C THR A 872 0.28 17.97 -37.97
N GLU A 873 1.34 17.76 -37.21
CA GLU A 873 1.69 16.50 -36.56
C GLU A 873 1.15 16.59 -35.12
N VAL A 874 0.39 15.57 -34.68
CA VAL A 874 -0.24 15.51 -33.34
C VAL A 874 -0.03 14.12 -32.76
N SER A 875 0.79 14.04 -31.73
CA SER A 875 1.08 12.83 -30.98
C SER A 875 1.68 13.22 -29.64
N THR A 876 1.84 12.25 -28.75
CA THR A 876 2.53 12.45 -27.47
C THR A 876 1.81 13.49 -26.59
N GLY A 877 0.77 13.06 -25.88
CA GLY A 877 -0.01 13.94 -25.02
C GLY A 877 -1.25 13.29 -24.44
N TYR A 878 -1.84 13.90 -23.41
CA TYR A 878 -3.04 13.35 -22.79
C TYR A 878 -4.01 14.41 -22.31
N THR A 879 -5.23 13.97 -21.99
CA THR A 879 -6.23 14.79 -21.29
C THR A 879 -6.74 14.05 -20.07
N GLN A 880 -6.66 14.71 -18.92
CA GLN A 880 -7.12 14.20 -17.63
C GLN A 880 -8.15 15.14 -17.01
N ASP A 881 -9.09 14.59 -16.22
CA ASP A 881 -10.15 15.35 -15.54
C ASP A 881 -10.85 16.40 -16.45
N MET A 882 -10.99 16.04 -17.72
CA MET A 882 -11.37 16.94 -18.79
C MET A 882 -12.85 16.80 -19.12
N THR A 883 -13.55 17.92 -19.24
CA THR A 883 -14.94 17.98 -19.71
C THR A 883 -15.02 18.78 -21.01
N VAL A 884 -15.44 18.13 -22.11
CA VAL A 884 -15.53 18.78 -23.43
C VAL A 884 -16.99 18.83 -23.89
N GLU A 885 -17.53 20.03 -24.05
CA GLU A 885 -18.96 20.23 -24.32
C GLU A 885 -19.25 21.07 -25.57
N TYR A 886 -20.29 20.68 -26.29
CA TYR A 886 -20.93 21.55 -27.27
C TYR A 886 -22.10 22.33 -26.65
N ARG A 887 -22.04 23.66 -26.72
CA ARG A 887 -23.11 24.56 -26.26
C ARG A 887 -23.62 25.46 -27.40
N PRO A 888 -24.81 25.20 -27.97
CA PRO A 888 -25.32 25.96 -29.10
C PRO A 888 -25.72 27.40 -28.70
N ASN A 889 -25.35 28.37 -29.53
CA ASN A 889 -25.70 29.77 -29.38
C ASN A 889 -27.08 30.09 -30.01
N GLY A 890 -28.07 29.25 -29.69
CA GLY A 890 -29.47 29.42 -30.10
C GLY A 890 -30.11 28.16 -30.68
N GLN A 891 -30.49 28.19 -31.95
CA GLN A 891 -30.94 26.98 -32.65
C GLN A 891 -29.76 26.46 -33.46
N PRO A 892 -29.34 25.20 -33.26
CA PRO A 892 -28.20 24.62 -33.97
C PRO A 892 -28.29 24.92 -35.47
N VAL A 893 -27.23 25.51 -36.00
CA VAL A 893 -27.16 25.89 -37.42
C VAL A 893 -26.76 24.69 -38.28
N ASP A 894 -26.04 23.73 -37.68
CA ASP A 894 -25.45 22.55 -38.31
C ASP A 894 -25.97 21.25 -37.67
N ASP A 895 -25.78 20.13 -38.37
CA ASP A 895 -26.22 18.81 -37.93
C ASP A 895 -25.20 18.11 -37.01
N TYR A 896 -23.97 18.65 -36.85
CA TYR A 896 -22.86 17.99 -36.15
C TYR A 896 -22.02 18.92 -35.25
N SER A 897 -21.56 18.41 -34.09
CA SER A 897 -20.80 19.20 -33.09
C SER A 897 -19.30 18.91 -32.99
N HIS A 898 -18.78 17.86 -33.65
CA HIS A 898 -17.35 17.53 -33.75
C HIS A 898 -16.58 17.60 -32.41
N VAL A 899 -17.04 16.86 -31.40
CA VAL A 899 -16.50 16.91 -30.03
C VAL A 899 -15.58 15.71 -29.78
N GLY A 900 -14.32 15.95 -29.39
CA GLY A 900 -13.37 14.89 -29.07
C GLY A 900 -12.64 15.13 -27.76
N GLY A 901 -12.29 14.06 -27.03
CA GLY A 901 -11.51 14.19 -25.80
C GLY A 901 -10.09 14.69 -26.05
N ILE A 902 -9.38 14.15 -27.06
CA ILE A 902 -8.10 14.71 -27.50
C ILE A 902 -8.30 15.76 -28.60
N ALA A 903 -8.91 15.35 -29.71
CA ALA A 903 -9.00 16.17 -30.91
C ALA A 903 -10.45 16.35 -31.36
N GLY A 904 -10.90 17.60 -31.56
CA GLY A 904 -12.22 17.84 -32.13
C GLY A 904 -12.37 17.23 -33.54
N THR A 905 -11.41 17.52 -34.42
CA THR A 905 -11.29 16.85 -35.72
C THR A 905 -9.84 16.56 -36.12
N SER A 906 -9.65 15.46 -36.86
CA SER A 906 -8.39 15.21 -37.57
C SER A 906 -8.27 16.09 -38.83
N SER A 907 -7.14 16.04 -39.53
CA SER A 907 -6.91 16.82 -40.76
C SER A 907 -7.53 16.18 -42.00
N TYR A 908 -7.77 16.97 -43.04
CA TYR A 908 -8.03 16.46 -44.40
C TYR A 908 -6.77 15.88 -45.07
N ARG A 909 -5.64 15.86 -44.38
CA ARG A 909 -4.42 15.15 -44.73
C ARG A 909 -4.16 14.05 -43.72
N ASP A 910 -3.51 13.00 -44.19
CA ASP A 910 -3.11 11.84 -43.39
C ASP A 910 -2.30 12.29 -42.17
N SER A 911 -2.81 11.99 -40.98
CA SER A 911 -2.21 12.27 -39.68
C SER A 911 -1.93 10.95 -38.96
N THR A 912 -0.95 10.92 -38.05
CA THR A 912 -0.70 9.78 -37.17
C THR A 912 -0.84 10.25 -35.74
N PHE A 913 -1.60 9.50 -34.96
CA PHE A 913 -1.89 9.70 -33.55
C PHE A 913 -1.26 8.52 -32.80
N GLU A 914 -0.31 8.80 -31.92
CA GLU A 914 0.47 7.84 -31.11
C GLU A 914 0.92 8.48 -29.79
N GLN A 915 1.31 7.67 -28.81
CA GLN A 915 1.68 8.08 -27.45
C GLN A 915 0.63 8.97 -26.76
N MET A 916 -0.63 8.54 -26.62
CA MET A 916 -1.66 9.38 -25.99
C MET A 916 -2.67 8.62 -25.16
N TYR A 917 -3.30 9.29 -24.21
CA TYR A 917 -4.51 8.80 -23.58
C TYR A 917 -5.53 9.90 -23.22
N SER A 918 -6.79 9.51 -23.05
CA SER A 918 -7.87 10.43 -22.64
C SER A 918 -8.76 9.82 -21.56
N THR A 919 -9.01 10.59 -20.50
CA THR A 919 -10.05 10.31 -19.49
C THR A 919 -11.19 11.34 -19.55
N ALA A 920 -11.31 12.04 -20.69
CA ALA A 920 -12.27 13.12 -20.84
C ALA A 920 -13.73 12.62 -20.89
N THR A 921 -14.63 13.37 -20.26
CA THR A 921 -16.07 13.28 -20.49
C THR A 921 -16.46 14.16 -21.68
N VAL A 922 -17.17 13.61 -22.68
CA VAL A 922 -17.49 14.36 -23.91
C VAL A 922 -19.00 14.47 -24.18
N GLU A 923 -19.49 15.71 -24.28
CA GLU A 923 -20.90 15.99 -24.55
C GLU A 923 -21.11 16.64 -25.93
N GLY A 924 -21.44 15.79 -26.92
CA GLY A 924 -21.78 16.22 -28.27
C GLY A 924 -23.29 16.28 -28.57
N TYR A 925 -23.63 17.00 -29.64
CA TYR A 925 -24.94 16.95 -30.28
C TYR A 925 -24.98 15.81 -31.29
N HIS A 926 -26.15 15.14 -31.42
CA HIS A 926 -26.40 14.07 -32.40
C HIS A 926 -25.48 12.82 -32.38
N GLY A 927 -24.60 12.67 -31.39
CA GLY A 927 -23.72 11.51 -31.25
C GLY A 927 -22.34 11.70 -31.86
N ASP A 928 -21.94 12.93 -32.18
CA ASP A 928 -20.60 13.24 -32.72
C ASP A 928 -19.63 13.61 -31.59
N ALA A 929 -19.58 12.74 -30.58
CA ALA A 929 -18.69 12.83 -29.44
C ALA A 929 -17.85 11.54 -29.40
N GLY A 930 -16.53 11.68 -29.33
CA GLY A 930 -15.61 10.54 -29.20
C GLY A 930 -14.56 10.78 -28.13
N ALA A 931 -14.20 9.75 -27.36
CA ALA A 931 -13.22 9.85 -26.28
C ALA A 931 -11.84 10.32 -26.77
N ILE A 932 -11.46 9.97 -28.01
CA ILE A 932 -10.23 10.40 -28.66
C ILE A 932 -10.50 11.51 -29.66
N VAL A 933 -11.41 11.28 -30.61
CA VAL A 933 -11.61 12.19 -31.75
C VAL A 933 -13.08 12.40 -32.09
N GLY A 934 -13.50 13.66 -32.27
CA GLY A 934 -14.87 13.96 -32.64
C GLY A 934 -15.20 13.56 -34.08
N THR A 935 -14.33 13.90 -35.03
CA THR A 935 -14.48 13.46 -36.43
C THR A 935 -13.16 13.11 -37.11
N VAL A 936 -13.13 11.96 -37.76
CA VAL A 936 -12.02 11.53 -38.62
C VAL A 936 -12.26 12.02 -40.05
N LEU A 937 -11.37 12.87 -40.58
CA LEU A 937 -11.52 13.53 -41.87
C LEU A 937 -10.70 12.90 -43.01
N SER A 938 -9.63 12.13 -42.73
CA SER A 938 -8.85 11.45 -43.76
C SER A 938 -8.86 9.93 -43.64
N ASN A 939 -9.06 9.25 -44.79
CA ASN A 939 -8.94 7.80 -44.88
C ASN A 939 -7.50 7.28 -44.60
N GLY A 940 -6.51 8.17 -44.62
CA GLY A 940 -5.12 7.83 -44.33
C GLY A 940 -4.70 8.14 -42.90
N ASP A 941 -5.63 8.53 -42.03
CA ASP A 941 -5.33 8.71 -40.62
C ASP A 941 -5.03 7.37 -39.95
N HIS A 942 -4.07 7.40 -39.03
CA HIS A 942 -3.57 6.26 -38.29
C HIS A 942 -3.62 6.54 -36.79
N PHE A 943 -4.45 5.83 -36.06
CA PHE A 943 -4.47 5.82 -34.59
C PHE A 943 -3.80 4.51 -34.15
N ARG A 944 -2.68 4.62 -33.45
CA ARG A 944 -1.83 3.47 -33.07
C ARG A 944 -2.32 2.77 -31.81
N GLU A 945 -1.67 1.64 -31.50
CA GLU A 945 -1.89 0.84 -30.29
C GLU A 945 -1.41 1.51 -28.99
N SER A 946 -0.65 2.61 -29.12
CA SER A 946 -0.23 3.51 -28.04
C SER A 946 -1.24 4.66 -27.82
N VAL A 947 -2.50 4.50 -28.22
CA VAL A 947 -3.56 5.49 -28.04
C VAL A 947 -4.66 4.86 -27.21
N TYR A 948 -4.90 5.42 -26.03
CA TYR A 948 -5.75 4.84 -25.01
C TYR A 948 -6.93 5.74 -24.63
N TRP A 949 -8.05 5.19 -24.21
CA TRP A 949 -9.10 5.97 -23.55
C TRP A 949 -9.77 5.16 -22.45
N ASN A 950 -10.32 5.89 -21.48
CA ASN A 950 -11.12 5.29 -20.42
C ASN A 950 -12.52 4.91 -20.96
N ASP A 951 -12.78 3.61 -21.11
CA ASP A 951 -14.00 3.08 -21.70
C ASP A 951 -15.18 2.97 -20.71
N GLU A 952 -14.94 3.22 -19.43
CA GLU A 952 -15.96 3.37 -18.40
C GLU A 952 -16.61 4.76 -18.42
N ILE A 953 -15.83 5.78 -18.79
CA ILE A 953 -16.30 7.17 -18.95
C ILE A 953 -17.00 7.32 -20.30
N GLU A 954 -16.32 6.97 -21.40
CA GLU A 954 -16.84 7.14 -22.77
C GLU A 954 -16.72 5.85 -23.60
N THR A 955 -17.83 5.42 -24.18
CA THR A 955 -17.90 4.09 -24.80
C THR A 955 -17.32 4.02 -26.22
N ASP A 956 -17.26 5.15 -26.92
CA ASP A 956 -16.84 5.23 -28.32
C ASP A 956 -15.61 6.15 -28.43
N ALA A 957 -14.53 5.66 -29.03
CA ALA A 957 -13.31 6.43 -29.23
C ALA A 957 -13.49 7.56 -30.25
N GLU A 958 -14.38 7.38 -31.23
CA GLU A 958 -14.73 8.36 -32.24
C GLU A 958 -16.22 8.71 -32.28
N GLY A 959 -16.53 9.99 -32.52
CA GLY A 959 -17.91 10.43 -32.74
C GLY A 959 -18.42 10.07 -34.14
N VAL A 960 -17.75 10.58 -35.17
CA VAL A 960 -18.11 10.33 -36.58
C VAL A 960 -16.89 9.98 -37.42
N ASP A 961 -17.03 8.91 -38.21
CA ASP A 961 -16.14 8.62 -39.33
C ASP A 961 -16.78 9.11 -40.65
N ASP A 962 -16.37 10.29 -41.14
CA ASP A 962 -16.84 10.85 -42.45
C ASP A 962 -15.96 10.38 -43.63
N THR A 963 -15.15 9.34 -43.42
CA THR A 963 -14.30 8.80 -44.47
C THR A 963 -15.11 7.94 -45.45
N ASN A 964 -14.72 7.98 -46.74
CA ASN A 964 -15.28 7.06 -47.75
C ASN A 964 -14.53 5.71 -47.79
N GLY A 965 -13.76 5.41 -46.75
CA GLY A 965 -12.86 4.27 -46.55
C GLY A 965 -12.91 3.81 -45.10
N ALA A 966 -11.83 3.24 -44.56
CA ALA A 966 -11.67 3.07 -43.12
C ALA A 966 -10.27 3.59 -42.80
N ALA A 967 -10.17 4.56 -41.89
CA ALA A 967 -8.92 4.89 -41.22
C ALA A 967 -8.36 3.65 -40.52
N THR A 968 -7.08 3.67 -40.14
CA THR A 968 -6.53 2.59 -39.31
C THR A 968 -6.75 2.96 -37.85
N LEU A 969 -7.58 2.17 -37.16
CA LEU A 969 -8.03 2.43 -35.80
C LEU A 969 -7.54 1.28 -34.92
N ASP A 970 -6.33 1.42 -34.39
CA ASP A 970 -5.66 0.42 -33.54
C ASP A 970 -5.62 0.85 -32.06
N TRP A 971 -6.32 1.92 -31.69
CA TRP A 971 -6.45 2.41 -30.31
C TRP A 971 -7.04 1.36 -29.35
N ILE A 972 -6.84 1.54 -28.04
CA ILE A 972 -7.24 0.58 -27.00
C ILE A 972 -8.10 1.27 -25.93
N GLY A 973 -9.29 0.74 -25.66
CA GLY A 973 -10.13 1.18 -24.55
C GLY A 973 -9.83 0.33 -23.32
N LEU A 974 -9.64 0.99 -22.17
CA LEU A 974 -9.29 0.37 -20.89
C LEU A 974 -10.20 0.93 -19.78
N THR A 975 -10.35 0.20 -18.69
CA THR A 975 -11.03 0.71 -17.49
C THR A 975 -10.15 1.67 -16.70
N THR A 976 -10.74 2.40 -15.76
CA THR A 976 -10.00 3.27 -14.82
C THR A 976 -8.86 2.51 -14.14
N ASP A 977 -9.19 1.36 -13.54
CA ASP A 977 -8.21 0.51 -12.86
C ASP A 977 -7.10 0.00 -13.79
N GLU A 978 -7.41 -0.32 -15.06
CA GLU A 978 -6.42 -0.80 -16.04
C GLU A 978 -5.45 0.32 -16.47
N MET A 979 -5.90 1.57 -16.46
CA MET A 979 -5.07 2.74 -16.78
C MET A 979 -4.22 3.24 -15.60
N GLN A 980 -4.62 2.94 -14.35
CA GLN A 980 -3.91 3.35 -13.11
C GLN A 980 -3.08 2.23 -12.46
N ASN A 981 -3.07 1.02 -13.04
CA ASN A 981 -2.51 -0.17 -12.38
C ASN A 981 -0.99 -0.12 -12.20
N HIS A 982 -0.51 -0.56 -11.03
CA HIS A 982 0.89 -0.60 -10.57
C HIS A 982 1.90 -1.22 -11.55
N THR A 983 1.51 -2.21 -12.35
CA THR A 983 2.45 -2.94 -13.24
C THR A 983 2.50 -2.40 -14.67
N ILE A 984 1.70 -1.38 -15.01
CA ILE A 984 1.74 -0.67 -16.30
C ILE A 984 1.48 -1.56 -17.54
N ASP A 985 1.25 -2.85 -17.35
CA ASP A 985 1.19 -3.89 -18.38
C ASP A 985 0.10 -3.62 -19.44
N GLU A 986 -0.99 -2.98 -19.03
CA GLU A 986 -2.13 -2.68 -19.90
C GLU A 986 -1.88 -1.46 -20.80
N MET A 987 -1.04 -0.51 -20.36
CA MET A 987 -0.60 0.67 -21.12
C MET A 987 0.84 0.53 -21.68
N ALA A 988 1.31 -0.71 -21.86
CA ALA A 988 2.69 -1.04 -22.25
C ALA A 988 3.12 -0.59 -23.68
N ASN A 989 2.24 0.00 -24.50
CA ASN A 989 2.66 0.60 -25.78
C ASN A 989 3.03 2.07 -25.64
N LEU A 990 2.92 2.65 -24.43
CA LEU A 990 3.56 3.92 -24.13
C LEU A 990 5.08 3.72 -24.00
N ASP A 991 5.85 4.71 -24.44
CA ASP A 991 7.31 4.68 -24.35
C ASP A 991 7.75 5.20 -22.95
N TYR A 992 7.97 4.31 -21.99
CA TYR A 992 8.35 4.64 -20.61
C TYR A 992 9.83 4.99 -20.42
N GLU A 993 10.15 5.75 -19.38
CA GLU A 993 11.50 6.24 -19.06
C GLU A 993 12.54 5.11 -18.93
N ASP A 994 12.16 3.97 -18.33
CA ASP A 994 13.00 2.77 -18.23
C ASP A 994 13.50 2.23 -19.58
N ASP A 995 12.71 2.45 -20.64
CA ASP A 995 13.03 2.08 -22.02
C ASP A 995 13.61 3.28 -22.83
N GLY A 996 13.86 4.41 -22.17
CA GLY A 996 14.37 5.65 -22.72
C GLY A 996 13.30 6.51 -23.42
N GLY A 997 12.03 6.35 -23.03
CA GLY A 997 10.91 7.19 -23.44
C GLY A 997 10.60 8.30 -22.44
N SER A 998 9.45 8.95 -22.59
CA SER A 998 9.09 10.17 -21.85
C SER A 998 8.03 9.96 -20.76
N TRP A 999 7.40 8.77 -20.74
CA TRP A 999 6.35 8.46 -19.77
C TRP A 999 6.94 7.91 -18.47
N VAL A 1000 6.42 8.40 -17.36
CA VAL A 1000 6.69 7.88 -16.01
C VAL A 1000 5.42 7.21 -15.51
N ALA A 1001 5.56 5.98 -15.01
CA ALA A 1001 4.46 5.28 -14.39
C ALA A 1001 4.21 5.84 -12.99
N VAL A 1002 2.94 6.03 -12.65
CA VAL A 1002 2.56 6.60 -11.36
C VAL A 1002 1.83 5.55 -10.53
N PRO A 1003 2.38 5.04 -9.41
CA PRO A 1003 1.67 4.09 -8.55
C PRO A 1003 0.31 4.64 -8.14
N GLU A 1004 -0.72 3.82 -8.35
CA GLU A 1004 -2.13 4.13 -8.09
C GLU A 1004 -2.71 5.33 -8.86
N ASP A 1005 -2.02 5.82 -9.89
CA ASP A 1005 -2.49 6.94 -10.71
C ASP A 1005 -2.13 6.75 -12.19
N TYR A 1006 -2.56 7.68 -13.04
CA TYR A 1006 -2.30 7.63 -14.48
C TYR A 1006 -0.83 7.94 -14.81
N PRO A 1007 -0.26 7.36 -15.89
CA PRO A 1007 1.07 7.73 -16.37
C PRO A 1007 1.20 9.23 -16.66
N ARG A 1008 2.29 9.85 -16.22
CA ARG A 1008 2.58 11.29 -16.42
C ARG A 1008 3.85 11.46 -17.27
N PHE A 1009 4.13 12.66 -17.75
CA PHE A 1009 5.42 12.94 -18.38
C PHE A 1009 6.49 13.30 -17.34
N ALA A 1010 7.74 12.90 -17.59
CA ALA A 1010 8.86 13.19 -16.69
C ALA A 1010 9.02 14.69 -16.39
N TRP A 1011 8.87 15.56 -17.40
CA TRP A 1011 9.02 17.01 -17.24
C TRP A 1011 7.98 17.61 -16.28
N GLU A 1012 6.80 17.01 -16.15
CA GLU A 1012 5.77 17.49 -15.22
C GLU A 1012 6.21 17.29 -13.78
N LEU A 1013 6.78 16.11 -13.51
CA LEU A 1013 7.27 15.71 -12.20
C LEU A 1013 8.52 16.53 -11.82
N GLU A 1014 9.42 16.76 -12.77
CA GLU A 1014 10.58 17.66 -12.59
C GLU A 1014 10.15 19.08 -12.22
N ALA A 1015 9.14 19.61 -12.90
CA ALA A 1015 8.65 20.96 -12.63
C ALA A 1015 7.81 21.04 -11.32
N GLU A 1016 7.30 19.92 -10.82
CA GLU A 1016 6.65 19.82 -9.50
C GLU A 1016 7.67 19.62 -8.36
N GLY A 1017 8.96 19.43 -8.68
CA GLY A 1017 10.03 19.29 -7.70
C GLY A 1017 9.93 18.03 -6.84
N ILE A 1018 9.24 17.00 -7.34
CA ILE A 1018 8.88 15.84 -6.53
C ILE A 1018 10.11 15.06 -6.05
N PHE A 1019 10.00 14.48 -4.86
CA PHE A 1019 10.92 13.46 -4.37
C PHE A 1019 10.37 12.06 -4.67
N GLU A 1020 10.97 11.39 -5.64
CA GLU A 1020 10.69 9.98 -5.90
C GLU A 1020 11.44 9.09 -4.92
N VAL A 1021 10.81 7.97 -4.58
CA VAL A 1021 11.40 6.92 -3.75
C VAL A 1021 11.27 5.61 -4.49
N ASP A 1022 12.37 4.88 -4.60
CA ASP A 1022 12.42 3.57 -5.26
C ASP A 1022 13.08 2.57 -4.31
N ILE A 1023 12.37 1.48 -4.01
CA ILE A 1023 12.90 0.39 -3.20
C ILE A 1023 13.85 -0.44 -4.08
N ASN A 1024 15.14 -0.36 -3.79
CA ASN A 1024 16.18 -1.03 -4.56
C ASN A 1024 16.23 -2.54 -4.30
N ASP A 1025 16.13 -2.90 -3.03
CA ASP A 1025 16.20 -4.29 -2.57
C ASP A 1025 15.42 -4.46 -1.27
N VAL A 1026 14.79 -5.61 -1.14
CA VAL A 1026 14.11 -6.05 0.08
C VAL A 1026 14.64 -7.44 0.40
N GLU A 1027 15.42 -7.54 1.47
CA GLU A 1027 15.90 -8.84 1.92
C GLU A 1027 14.81 -9.56 2.73
N ASN A 1028 14.57 -10.83 2.39
CA ASN A 1028 13.78 -11.71 3.24
C ASN A 1028 14.42 -11.78 4.62
N VAL A 1029 13.60 -11.68 5.65
CA VAL A 1029 14.03 -11.63 7.04
C VAL A 1029 13.29 -12.67 7.86
N THR A 1030 13.91 -13.22 8.88
CA THR A 1030 13.25 -14.13 9.81
C THR A 1030 12.50 -13.30 10.87
N ALA A 1031 11.23 -13.62 11.14
CA ALA A 1031 10.40 -12.92 12.11
C ALA A 1031 11.11 -12.85 13.47
N GLY A 1032 11.25 -11.65 14.04
CA GLY A 1032 12.06 -11.39 15.23
C GLY A 1032 13.47 -10.86 14.95
N GLU A 1033 13.91 -10.81 13.68
CA GLU A 1033 15.18 -10.21 13.25
C GLU A 1033 14.95 -8.85 12.56
N SER A 1034 16.00 -8.03 12.47
CA SER A 1034 16.00 -6.75 11.74
C SER A 1034 16.24 -6.97 10.27
N THR A 1035 15.48 -6.30 9.41
CA THR A 1035 15.78 -6.16 7.99
C THR A 1035 16.12 -4.71 7.65
N THR A 1036 16.87 -4.52 6.58
CA THR A 1036 17.19 -3.20 6.03
C THR A 1036 16.61 -3.14 4.62
N ILE A 1037 15.94 -2.02 4.33
CA ILE A 1037 15.36 -1.71 3.04
C ILE A 1037 16.23 -0.63 2.41
N ASP A 1038 16.91 -0.98 1.32
CA ASP A 1038 17.73 -0.04 0.57
C ASP A 1038 16.80 0.78 -0.34
N VAL A 1039 16.82 2.11 -0.20
CA VAL A 1039 15.94 3.02 -0.94
C VAL A 1039 16.79 4.01 -1.71
N THR A 1040 16.47 4.22 -2.99
CA THR A 1040 16.97 5.37 -3.76
C THR A 1040 15.95 6.48 -3.63
N VAL A 1041 16.39 7.64 -3.16
CA VAL A 1041 15.61 8.87 -3.15
C VAL A 1041 16.13 9.76 -4.26
N THR A 1042 15.24 10.14 -5.18
CA THR A 1042 15.56 10.96 -6.34
C THR A 1042 14.78 12.25 -6.27
N SER A 1043 15.46 13.38 -6.09
CA SER A 1043 14.83 14.68 -6.29
C SER A 1043 14.77 15.00 -7.77
N ARG A 1044 13.57 15.28 -8.26
CA ARG A 1044 13.36 15.74 -9.64
C ARG A 1044 13.45 17.27 -9.76
N ASP A 1045 13.67 17.99 -8.65
CA ASP A 1045 13.90 19.44 -8.65
C ASP A 1045 15.32 19.79 -9.15
N PRO A 1046 15.47 20.42 -10.33
CA PRO A 1046 16.77 20.80 -10.86
C PRO A 1046 17.46 21.96 -10.12
N ASP A 1047 16.72 22.72 -9.31
CA ASP A 1047 17.16 23.95 -8.64
C ASP A 1047 17.27 23.80 -7.11
N LEU A 1048 17.05 22.61 -6.55
CA LEU A 1048 17.13 22.29 -5.12
C LEU A 1048 18.45 22.79 -4.47
N ASP A 1049 18.34 23.63 -3.43
CA ASP A 1049 19.44 24.28 -2.72
C ASP A 1049 19.57 23.78 -1.25
N GLU A 1050 20.76 23.92 -0.64
CA GLU A 1050 21.02 23.52 0.77
C GLU A 1050 20.15 24.26 1.82
N GLU A 1051 19.42 25.31 1.43
CA GLU A 1051 18.57 26.10 2.32
C GLU A 1051 17.09 25.66 2.29
N ASP A 1052 16.71 24.78 1.36
CA ASP A 1052 15.36 24.22 1.26
C ASP A 1052 15.08 23.21 2.37
N ALA A 1053 13.79 23.03 2.71
CA ALA A 1053 13.36 22.17 3.80
C ALA A 1053 13.74 20.69 3.52
N PRO A 1054 14.17 19.94 4.54
CA PRO A 1054 14.39 18.52 4.42
C PRO A 1054 13.11 17.77 4.06
N GLN A 1055 13.25 16.67 3.33
CA GLN A 1055 12.17 15.74 3.04
C GLN A 1055 12.23 14.56 4.04
N ILE A 1056 11.10 14.20 4.66
CA ILE A 1056 10.98 13.00 5.52
C ILE A 1056 10.54 11.76 4.73
N ILE A 1057 11.41 10.77 4.63
CA ILE A 1057 11.14 9.47 4.01
C ILE A 1057 10.66 8.50 5.09
N THR A 1058 9.58 7.77 4.82
CA THR A 1058 8.90 6.91 5.80
C THR A 1058 8.80 5.47 5.28
N LEU A 1059 9.22 4.48 6.08
CA LEU A 1059 8.98 3.05 5.84
C LEU A 1059 7.76 2.57 6.63
N THR A 1060 6.82 1.94 5.93
CA THR A 1060 5.59 1.37 6.49
C THR A 1060 5.57 -0.15 6.26
N ASN A 1061 5.20 -0.92 7.30
CA ASN A 1061 5.09 -2.37 7.23
C ASN A 1061 3.77 -2.86 6.59
N PRO A 1062 3.58 -4.17 6.35
CA PRO A 1062 2.38 -4.73 5.72
C PRO A 1062 1.04 -4.46 6.44
N ASP A 1063 1.08 -4.11 7.73
CA ASP A 1063 -0.11 -3.75 8.50
C ASP A 1063 -0.45 -2.25 8.43
N GLY A 1064 0.35 -1.46 7.70
CA GLY A 1064 0.17 -0.02 7.54
C GLY A 1064 0.75 0.79 8.70
N GLN A 1065 1.65 0.23 9.51
CA GLN A 1065 2.33 0.92 10.60
C GLN A 1065 3.69 1.45 10.13
N VAL A 1066 3.99 2.70 10.48
CA VAL A 1066 5.33 3.29 10.26
C VAL A 1066 6.32 2.58 11.18
N VAL A 1067 7.38 2.03 10.59
CA VAL A 1067 8.41 1.26 11.30
C VAL A 1067 9.78 1.93 11.26
N ASP A 1068 10.03 2.82 10.30
CA ASP A 1068 11.23 3.65 10.26
C ASP A 1068 11.01 4.97 9.49
N THR A 1069 11.87 5.96 9.74
CA THR A 1069 11.88 7.25 9.03
C THR A 1069 13.29 7.82 8.91
N GLU A 1070 13.62 8.42 7.76
CA GLU A 1070 14.90 9.10 7.53
C GLU A 1070 14.70 10.46 6.85
N GLU A 1071 15.52 11.44 7.24
CA GLU A 1071 15.51 12.80 6.69
C GLU A 1071 16.51 12.92 5.54
N VAL A 1072 16.08 13.41 4.37
CA VAL A 1072 16.93 13.68 3.21
C VAL A 1072 16.99 15.17 2.93
N VAL A 1073 18.20 15.74 2.90
CA VAL A 1073 18.43 17.13 2.49
C VAL A 1073 19.16 17.21 1.15
N ALA A 1074 19.10 18.38 0.50
CA ALA A 1074 19.83 18.65 -0.75
C ALA A 1074 21.33 18.34 -0.68
N SER A 1075 21.96 18.40 0.50
CA SER A 1075 23.38 18.08 0.66
C SER A 1075 23.72 16.58 0.63
N ASP A 1076 22.72 15.72 0.80
CA ASP A 1076 22.86 14.26 0.75
C ASP A 1076 22.81 13.74 -0.69
N LEU A 1077 22.13 14.47 -1.58
CA LEU A 1077 22.02 14.14 -2.99
C LEU A 1077 23.37 14.25 -3.72
N ASP A 1078 23.67 13.24 -4.54
CA ASP A 1078 24.81 13.23 -5.44
C ASP A 1078 24.57 14.14 -6.66
N GLY A 1079 25.54 14.20 -7.58
CA GLY A 1079 25.52 15.18 -8.69
C GLY A 1079 24.45 14.95 -9.77
N ASP A 1080 23.66 13.90 -9.62
CA ASP A 1080 22.50 13.47 -10.40
C ASP A 1080 21.16 13.70 -9.66
N GLY A 1081 21.17 14.22 -8.43
CA GLY A 1081 19.95 14.45 -7.65
C GLY A 1081 19.44 13.22 -6.89
N GLU A 1082 20.27 12.18 -6.78
CA GLU A 1082 19.93 10.89 -6.16
C GLU A 1082 20.74 10.69 -4.87
N THR A 1083 20.15 10.02 -3.87
CA THR A 1083 20.88 9.45 -2.73
C THR A 1083 20.33 8.07 -2.40
N GLU A 1084 21.20 7.18 -1.91
CA GLU A 1084 20.79 5.89 -1.34
C GLU A 1084 20.71 6.03 0.18
N ILE A 1085 19.59 5.60 0.76
CA ILE A 1085 19.34 5.56 2.20
C ILE A 1085 18.98 4.12 2.62
N GLU A 1086 19.14 3.81 3.91
CA GLU A 1086 18.91 2.48 4.48
C GLU A 1086 17.87 2.61 5.60
N LEU A 1087 16.64 2.13 5.35
CA LEU A 1087 15.58 2.12 6.37
C LEU A 1087 15.53 0.77 7.06
N GLU A 1088 15.61 0.74 8.39
CA GLU A 1088 15.67 -0.48 9.20
C GLU A 1088 14.30 -0.84 9.80
N TRP A 1089 13.81 -2.05 9.56
CA TRP A 1089 12.62 -2.58 10.22
C TRP A 1089 12.97 -3.77 11.13
N GLN A 1090 12.74 -3.59 12.44
CA GLN A 1090 12.79 -4.67 13.42
C GLN A 1090 11.48 -5.47 13.44
N THR A 1091 11.48 -6.65 12.84
CA THR A 1091 10.27 -7.50 12.76
C THR A 1091 9.96 -8.19 14.09
N SER A 1092 8.67 -8.43 14.35
CA SER A 1092 8.17 -9.21 15.49
C SER A 1092 7.91 -10.67 15.11
N LEU A 1093 7.83 -11.59 16.09
CA LEU A 1093 7.49 -13.01 15.85
C LEU A 1093 6.09 -13.23 15.24
N ASN A 1094 5.22 -12.22 15.22
CA ASN A 1094 3.89 -12.30 14.61
C ASN A 1094 3.85 -11.68 13.20
N ASP A 1095 4.96 -11.16 12.71
CA ASP A 1095 5.06 -10.51 11.40
C ASP A 1095 5.36 -11.55 10.29
N ASP A 1096 5.32 -12.86 10.61
CA ASP A 1096 5.62 -13.94 9.66
C ASP A 1096 4.57 -14.06 8.55
N GLY A 1097 5.04 -14.21 7.32
CA GLY A 1097 4.20 -14.27 6.13
C GLY A 1097 4.68 -13.37 5.00
N VAL A 1098 3.83 -13.24 3.98
CA VAL A 1098 4.10 -12.40 2.80
C VAL A 1098 3.25 -11.15 2.90
N GLY A 1099 3.90 -10.00 2.85
CA GLY A 1099 3.28 -8.69 2.85
C GLY A 1099 3.93 -7.75 1.84
N GLU A 1100 3.55 -6.47 1.89
CA GLU A 1100 4.26 -5.41 1.17
C GLU A 1100 4.75 -4.37 2.16
N VAL A 1101 6.00 -3.95 2.01
CA VAL A 1101 6.53 -2.75 2.66
C VAL A 1101 6.33 -1.58 1.71
N THR A 1102 6.00 -0.42 2.27
CA THR A 1102 5.82 0.81 1.50
C THR A 1102 6.77 1.87 2.02
N VAL A 1103 7.62 2.39 1.14
CA VAL A 1103 8.44 3.57 1.41
C VAL A 1103 7.75 4.78 0.81
N ARG A 1104 7.74 5.89 1.54
CA ARG A 1104 6.98 7.08 1.17
C ARG A 1104 7.74 8.38 1.48
N SER A 1105 7.85 9.26 0.49
CA SER A 1105 8.11 10.70 0.65
C SER A 1105 6.79 11.47 0.81
N GLU A 1106 6.88 12.79 0.96
CA GLU A 1106 5.72 13.69 0.97
C GLU A 1106 4.94 13.61 -0.34
N ASP A 1107 5.66 13.43 -1.45
CA ASP A 1107 5.11 13.45 -2.81
C ASP A 1107 4.78 12.05 -3.36
N ARG A 1108 5.51 11.01 -2.91
CA ARG A 1108 5.57 9.72 -3.59
C ARG A 1108 5.63 8.54 -2.66
N ALA A 1109 5.21 7.37 -3.14
CA ALA A 1109 5.43 6.13 -2.45
C ALA A 1109 5.77 5.01 -3.44
N ASP A 1110 6.61 4.09 -2.99
CA ASP A 1110 6.92 2.84 -3.68
C ASP A 1110 6.69 1.67 -2.72
N SER A 1111 6.23 0.54 -3.26
CA SER A 1111 5.91 -0.65 -2.49
C SER A 1111 6.60 -1.86 -3.08
N ALA A 1112 7.15 -2.69 -2.21
CA ALA A 1112 7.80 -3.93 -2.60
C ALA A 1112 7.32 -5.10 -1.72
N PRO A 1113 7.16 -6.30 -2.31
CA PRO A 1113 6.81 -7.47 -1.52
C PRO A 1113 7.96 -7.86 -0.60
N ILE A 1114 7.63 -8.23 0.63
CA ILE A 1114 8.57 -8.80 1.59
C ILE A 1114 8.06 -10.16 2.05
N GLU A 1115 8.96 -11.13 2.13
CA GLU A 1115 8.69 -12.44 2.74
C GLU A 1115 9.44 -12.52 4.06
N ILE A 1116 8.67 -12.63 5.13
CA ILE A 1116 9.17 -12.74 6.50
C ILE A 1116 9.07 -14.22 6.88
N GLU A 1117 10.21 -14.92 6.85
CA GLU A 1117 10.29 -16.33 7.23
C GLU A 1117 9.94 -16.45 8.72
N PRO A 1118 9.15 -17.45 9.16
CA PRO A 1118 8.83 -17.60 10.57
C PRO A 1118 10.12 -17.77 11.41
N GLY A 1119 10.16 -17.07 12.55
CA GLY A 1119 11.24 -17.11 13.54
C GLY A 1119 11.70 -18.52 13.91
N GLU A 1120 12.98 -18.71 14.25
CA GLU A 1120 13.39 -19.91 15.01
C GLU A 1120 12.66 -19.90 16.37
N GLU A 1121 11.51 -20.57 16.47
CA GLU A 1121 10.93 -20.85 17.78
C GLU A 1121 11.81 -21.89 18.48
N ILE A 1122 12.54 -21.42 19.50
CA ILE A 1122 13.07 -22.27 20.54
C ILE A 1122 11.87 -22.89 21.27
N ASP A 1123 11.56 -24.17 21.01
CA ASP A 1123 10.51 -24.89 21.75
C ASP A 1123 10.92 -25.09 23.22
N TRP A 1124 10.55 -24.13 24.07
CA TRP A 1124 10.16 -24.40 25.46
C TRP A 1124 8.62 -24.49 25.51
N THR A 1125 8.12 -25.69 25.24
CA THR A 1125 6.75 -26.20 25.44
C THR A 1125 5.72 -25.86 24.36
N GLY A 1126 5.50 -26.81 23.44
CA GLY A 1126 4.32 -27.69 23.38
C GLY A 1126 2.91 -27.06 23.47
N ASP A 1127 2.06 -27.42 22.49
CA ASP A 1127 0.70 -26.94 22.22
C ASP A 1127 0.68 -25.52 21.63
N ALA A 1128 0.17 -25.24 20.44
CA ALA A 1128 -0.62 -25.98 19.45
C ALA A 1128 -0.71 -25.03 18.23
N ASP A 1129 -1.08 -25.55 17.05
CA ASP A 1129 -1.68 -24.75 15.97
C ASP A 1129 -0.75 -23.84 15.17
N GLY A 1130 -0.28 -24.10 13.94
CA GLY A 1130 -0.79 -24.89 12.84
C GLY A 1130 -0.39 -24.22 11.53
N SER A 1131 0.36 -24.94 10.68
CA SER A 1131 0.53 -24.71 9.21
C SER A 1131 1.25 -23.43 8.74
N LEU A 1132 1.98 -23.38 7.62
CA LEU A 1132 2.49 -24.34 6.64
C LEU A 1132 3.41 -23.51 5.71
N ASP A 1133 4.59 -24.07 5.39
CA ASP A 1133 5.18 -24.14 4.05
C ASP A 1133 4.93 -22.98 3.07
N ASP A 1134 5.97 -22.20 2.76
CA ASP A 1134 6.72 -22.32 1.48
C ASP A 1134 7.73 -21.14 1.35
N ILE A 1135 9.03 -21.28 1.63
CA ILE A 1135 10.10 -21.95 0.83
C ILE A 1135 10.64 -21.06 -0.31
N GLY A 1136 11.93 -20.70 -0.22
CA GLY A 1136 12.76 -20.75 -1.44
C GLY A 1136 14.14 -20.09 -1.46
N ASP A 1137 15.15 -20.87 -1.10
CA ASP A 1137 16.31 -21.15 -1.98
C ASP A 1137 17.16 -19.95 -2.45
N SER A 1138 18.31 -19.72 -1.80
CA SER A 1138 19.54 -19.72 -2.61
C SER A 1138 20.84 -20.10 -1.89
N THR A 1139 21.57 -20.96 -2.57
CA THR A 1139 22.90 -21.49 -2.30
C THR A 1139 24.00 -20.45 -2.05
N ILE A 1140 24.80 -20.57 -0.98
CA ILE A 1140 26.14 -19.93 -0.91
C ILE A 1140 27.25 -20.91 -0.49
N ASP A 1141 28.20 -21.09 -1.43
CA ASP A 1141 29.52 -21.70 -1.29
C ASP A 1141 30.29 -21.09 -0.09
N ILE A 1142 30.67 -21.90 0.91
CA ILE A 1142 31.66 -21.48 1.91
C ILE A 1142 33.03 -22.13 1.64
N ASP A 1143 33.91 -21.31 1.09
CA ASP A 1143 35.35 -21.53 1.00
C ASP A 1143 35.95 -21.59 2.42
N VAL A 1144 36.51 -22.74 2.77
CA VAL A 1144 37.09 -22.99 4.10
C VAL A 1144 38.48 -22.36 4.14
N ASP A 1145 38.60 -21.16 4.71
CA ASP A 1145 39.89 -20.66 5.17
C ASP A 1145 39.85 -20.04 6.59
N ALA A 1146 40.69 -20.65 7.45
CA ALA A 1146 41.34 -20.11 8.63
C ALA A 1146 40.58 -19.96 9.98
N ILE A 1147 40.71 -21.01 10.78
CA ILE A 1147 40.99 -21.01 12.24
C ILE A 1147 41.80 -19.78 12.70
N THR A 1148 41.43 -19.12 13.81
CA THR A 1148 42.28 -18.96 15.02
C THR A 1148 41.49 -18.56 16.28
N VAL A 1149 41.65 -19.41 17.30
CA VAL A 1149 41.29 -19.32 18.72
C VAL A 1149 41.74 -18.04 19.43
N GLY A 1150 40.87 -17.51 20.29
CA GLY A 1150 41.19 -16.63 21.43
C GLY A 1150 40.56 -17.13 22.71
#